data_AF-A0A945QT61-F1
#
_entry.id   AF-A0A945QT61-F1
#
_cell.length_a   1.000
_cell.length_b   1.000
_cell.length_c   1.000
_cell.angle_alpha   90.00
_cell.angle_beta   90.00
_cell.angle_gamma   90.00
#
_symmetry.space_group_name_H-M   'P 1'
#
loop_
_entity.id
_entity.type
_entity.pdbx_description
1 polymer ?
#
loop_
_entity_poly.entity_id
_entity_poly.type
_entity_poly.pdbx_seq_one_letter_code
_entity_poly.pdbx_strand_id
1 'polypeptide(L)'
;MYKQCMLIPFVLFGLLLCSGTAQAADWPSWRGPSQNGVSSESDLITEWSTEGDNLIWHANFIGRSTPIVLNGRVFVIGRRGEGIGQEGIVAAFDAENGEKIWEHAYNIFHTTIPFNRVGWASLTGDPETGYIYAHGVGGLFLCFDRDGEVVWSRSLTEEFGRISGYGGRVHTPVVDEDLVIISYLSSNWGSHTPGRHRYFAFNKRTGAVVWISTPGGKPLDTTYSVPVVTEIGGVRMLIGGNADGSVYAMKVRTGEKIWGFALSRRGINSSVVVGNNKVYAAHSEENLDNTALGRVVCIDATGTGDVTATHEVWRYDGVFAGYTSPVLHDGRLYIVDNSANMHALNATDGTPHWIHNIGTVGKGSPVFADGRLYAPEVNGRFTIIAPGDKSAETIDSDVIPMPEGRAAEFYGAPAVAYGRVYISTEAGIFALGNKKARFKVKKSKTDYPRSKAPKNAAATHLQIIPGEIVTQPGGEVEFSVRAFDAQGRLIGPIDAEWTLAGPVGKLNGNKIALADKQGGGTLTATAGDLTAEARIAVLPPAEYSEDFEGFAADKSPIWVGTGSKFKIRALADGNKVLVKPPAARGLHRANTYFGTPNMTGYTIQTDLLGNKKRRAVPDMGLIANRYTLDMMGYHQQLQIRTWAAELRMAKTVPFTWETGTWYTMKMDVQIEGDKAIIRGKVWPRDEAEPAEWSIEAEDPLPNRTGSPGLYGYSPAEIYYDNLKVW
;
A
#
# COMPACT_ATOMS: atom_id res chain seq x y z
N MET A 1 89.42 6.88 27.04
CA MET A 1 88.05 6.33 27.19
C MET A 1 87.06 7.31 26.58
N TYR A 2 86.74 7.14 25.29
CA TYR A 2 85.73 7.94 24.60
C TYR A 2 84.36 7.27 24.79
N LYS A 3 83.39 7.97 25.38
CA LYS A 3 82.00 7.51 25.52
C LYS A 3 81.24 7.85 24.23
N GLN A 4 80.67 6.83 23.58
CA GLN A 4 79.78 6.95 22.43
C GLN A 4 78.43 7.55 22.86
N CYS A 5 78.02 8.63 22.21
CA CYS A 5 76.64 9.13 22.21
C CYS A 5 75.83 8.33 21.18
N MET A 6 74.76 7.68 21.61
CA MET A 6 73.80 6.98 20.76
C MET A 6 72.58 7.88 20.59
N LEU A 7 72.39 8.44 19.38
CA LEU A 7 71.20 9.19 18.97
C LEU A 7 70.17 8.19 18.43
N ILE A 8 69.02 8.08 19.11
CA ILE A 8 67.85 7.32 18.63
C ILE A 8 66.98 8.30 17.81
N PRO A 9 66.59 8.00 16.57
CA PRO A 9 65.67 8.83 15.82
C PRO A 9 64.25 8.60 16.33
N PHE A 10 63.63 9.65 16.89
CA PHE A 10 62.19 9.69 17.17
C PHE A 10 61.44 9.71 15.83
N VAL A 11 60.88 8.56 15.43
CA VAL A 11 59.93 8.49 14.32
C VAL A 11 58.59 9.03 14.83
N LEU A 12 58.27 10.26 14.41
CA LEU A 12 56.98 10.89 14.65
C LEU A 12 55.92 10.13 13.83
N PHE A 13 55.19 9.21 14.45
CA PHE A 13 54.05 8.55 13.82
C PHE A 13 52.88 9.54 13.78
N GLY A 14 52.76 10.28 12.68
CA GLY A 14 51.62 11.14 12.43
C GLY A 14 50.35 10.30 12.33
N LEU A 15 49.51 10.35 13.35
CA LEU A 15 48.11 9.92 13.27
C LEU A 15 47.39 10.83 12.28
N LEU A 16 47.34 10.40 11.02
CA LEU A 16 46.33 10.85 10.07
C LEU A 16 44.97 10.38 10.60
N LEU A 17 44.30 11.24 11.35
CA LEU A 17 42.85 11.19 11.53
C LEU A 17 42.25 11.36 10.14
N CYS A 18 41.93 10.25 9.47
CA CYS A 18 40.99 10.25 8.36
C CYS A 18 39.63 10.68 8.93
N SER A 19 39.39 11.99 8.98
CA SER A 19 38.06 12.56 9.05
C SER A 19 37.33 12.12 7.78
N GLY A 20 36.67 10.97 7.83
CA GLY A 20 35.72 10.58 6.80
C GLY A 20 34.68 11.69 6.76
N THR A 21 34.69 12.51 5.70
CA THR A 21 33.65 13.50 5.48
C THR A 21 32.31 12.75 5.45
N ALA A 22 31.49 12.95 6.48
CA ALA A 22 30.11 12.50 6.49
C ALA A 22 29.45 12.99 5.20
N GLN A 23 28.90 12.05 4.44
CA GLN A 23 28.61 12.25 3.03
C GLN A 23 27.09 12.20 2.81
N ALA A 24 26.44 13.35 2.91
CA ALA A 24 24.99 13.58 2.81
C ALA A 24 24.28 12.78 1.70
N ALA A 25 23.12 12.15 1.87
CA ALA A 25 22.48 11.30 0.82
C ALA A 25 20.97 11.54 0.68
N ASP A 26 20.36 11.07 -0.42
CA ASP A 26 18.90 11.12 -0.56
C ASP A 26 18.19 10.27 0.51
N TRP A 27 16.90 10.53 0.71
CA TRP A 27 15.99 9.79 1.57
C TRP A 27 14.80 9.23 0.75
N PRO A 28 15.04 8.19 -0.09
CA PRO A 28 14.09 7.77 -1.12
C PRO A 28 12.89 6.96 -0.60
N SER A 29 12.92 6.51 0.65
CA SER A 29 11.82 5.74 1.26
C SER A 29 11.53 6.28 2.65
N TRP A 30 10.36 5.96 3.22
CA TRP A 30 9.98 6.39 4.57
C TRP A 30 11.13 6.20 5.59
N ARG A 31 11.77 5.03 5.61
CA ARG A 31 12.84 4.69 6.57
C ARG A 31 14.25 4.98 6.04
N GLY A 32 14.37 5.82 5.02
CA GLY A 32 15.64 6.21 4.42
C GLY A 32 16.22 5.17 3.47
N PRO A 33 17.45 5.40 2.95
CA PRO A 33 18.05 4.55 1.93
C PRO A 33 18.34 3.13 2.41
N SER A 34 18.62 2.94 3.71
CA SER A 34 18.87 1.63 4.33
C SER A 34 17.63 1.01 4.98
N GLN A 35 16.46 1.64 4.86
CA GLN A 35 15.18 1.19 5.41
C GLN A 35 15.18 0.89 6.92
N ASN A 36 16.12 1.47 7.67
CA ASN A 36 16.32 1.27 9.11
C ASN A 36 16.15 2.55 9.94
N GLY A 37 15.86 3.69 9.28
CA GLY A 37 15.77 5.01 9.90
C GLY A 37 17.05 5.50 10.55
N VAL A 38 18.19 5.12 9.99
CA VAL A 38 19.49 5.67 10.34
C VAL A 38 19.98 6.54 9.19
N SER A 39 20.41 7.75 9.50
CA SER A 39 21.09 8.64 8.55
C SER A 39 22.55 8.81 8.92
N SER A 40 23.41 8.91 7.90
CA SER A 40 24.83 9.26 8.03
C SER A 40 25.11 10.76 7.91
N GLU A 41 24.06 11.57 7.81
CA GLU A 41 24.15 13.04 7.84
C GLU A 41 24.73 13.50 9.18
N SER A 42 25.51 14.58 9.12
CA SER A 42 26.12 15.28 10.26
C SER A 42 25.73 16.75 10.25
N ASP A 43 26.15 17.49 11.28
CA ASP A 43 25.91 18.93 11.41
C ASP A 43 24.41 19.28 11.35
N LEU A 44 23.59 18.36 11.88
CA LEU A 44 22.15 18.52 11.95
C LEU A 44 21.78 19.43 13.11
N ILE A 45 20.56 19.97 13.04
CA ILE A 45 20.03 20.86 14.06
C ILE A 45 19.96 20.18 15.44
N THR A 46 20.32 20.91 16.49
CA THR A 46 20.12 20.49 17.89
C THR A 46 18.99 21.21 18.59
N GLU A 47 18.53 22.31 18.00
CA GLU A 47 17.43 23.15 18.48
C GLU A 47 16.55 23.49 17.28
N TRP A 48 15.25 23.66 17.52
CA TRP A 48 14.32 24.11 16.50
C TRP A 48 13.12 24.87 17.03
N SER A 49 12.61 25.77 16.20
CA SER A 49 11.27 26.32 16.34
C SER A 49 10.66 26.64 14.98
N THR A 50 9.36 26.91 14.96
CA THR A 50 8.63 27.30 13.74
C THR A 50 8.94 28.71 13.25
N GLU A 51 9.70 29.49 14.02
CA GLU A 51 10.09 30.87 13.68
C GLU A 51 11.62 31.09 13.83
N GLY A 52 12.37 30.03 14.12
CA GLY A 52 13.77 30.10 14.51
C GLY A 52 14.76 30.28 13.36
N ASP A 53 16.01 30.56 13.74
CA ASP A 53 17.14 30.68 12.80
C ASP A 53 17.45 29.37 12.05
N ASN A 54 16.92 28.25 12.52
CA ASN A 54 17.13 26.93 11.97
C ASN A 54 15.97 26.45 11.06
N LEU A 55 14.87 27.20 10.96
CA LEU A 55 13.85 26.97 9.92
C LEU A 55 14.38 27.51 8.59
N ILE A 56 14.77 26.63 7.66
CA ILE A 56 15.25 27.04 6.34
C ILE A 56 14.09 27.59 5.50
N TRP A 57 13.03 26.79 5.39
CA TRP A 57 11.82 27.14 4.66
C TRP A 57 10.63 26.36 5.18
N HIS A 58 9.43 26.90 4.94
CA HIS A 58 8.16 26.23 5.15
C HIS A 58 7.31 26.35 3.88
N ALA A 59 6.47 25.35 3.59
CA ALA A 59 5.57 25.35 2.45
C ALA A 59 4.17 24.87 2.84
N ASN A 60 3.14 25.52 2.29
CA ASN A 60 1.74 25.18 2.54
C ASN A 60 1.39 23.85 1.86
N PHE A 61 1.08 22.83 2.66
CA PHE A 61 0.65 21.52 2.19
C PHE A 61 0.01 20.75 3.36
N ILE A 62 -1.10 20.06 3.12
CA ILE A 62 -1.75 19.25 4.16
C ILE A 62 -1.33 17.78 3.95
N GLY A 63 -0.26 17.38 4.63
CA GLY A 63 0.29 16.04 4.63
C GLY A 63 0.15 15.34 5.98
N ARG A 64 0.48 14.05 6.01
CA ARG A 64 0.51 13.25 7.27
C ARG A 64 1.65 12.24 7.27
N SER A 65 2.00 11.71 6.10
CA SER A 65 3.08 10.73 5.94
C SER A 65 4.47 11.35 5.89
N THR A 66 5.48 10.49 6.03
CA THR A 66 6.88 10.84 5.86
C THR A 66 7.11 11.41 4.45
N PRO A 67 7.71 12.61 4.30
CA PRO A 67 8.20 13.06 3.01
C PRO A 67 9.34 12.15 2.53
N ILE A 68 9.53 12.05 1.22
CA ILE A 68 10.78 11.50 0.67
C ILE A 68 11.59 12.62 0.05
N VAL A 69 12.91 12.49 0.09
CA VAL A 69 13.82 13.49 -0.49
C VAL A 69 14.67 12.77 -1.51
N LEU A 70 14.65 13.22 -2.76
CA LEU A 70 15.36 12.56 -3.85
C LEU A 70 15.77 13.57 -4.92
N ASN A 71 17.02 13.50 -5.38
CA ASN A 71 17.52 14.32 -6.50
C ASN A 71 17.28 15.84 -6.31
N GLY A 72 17.43 16.35 -5.09
CA GLY A 72 17.24 17.77 -4.78
C GLY A 72 15.78 18.20 -4.63
N ARG A 73 14.84 17.26 -4.54
CA ARG A 73 13.40 17.54 -4.39
C ARG A 73 12.84 16.84 -3.16
N VAL A 74 11.86 17.48 -2.52
CA VAL A 74 11.03 16.90 -1.46
C VAL A 74 9.70 16.50 -2.09
N PHE A 75 9.33 15.22 -1.99
CA PHE A 75 8.05 14.72 -2.49
C PHE A 75 7.14 14.35 -1.34
N VAL A 76 5.86 14.70 -1.47
CA VAL A 76 4.83 14.50 -0.44
C VAL A 76 3.52 14.05 -1.05
N ILE A 77 2.71 13.36 -0.24
CA ILE A 77 1.34 12.98 -0.54
C ILE A 77 0.41 13.48 0.56
N GLY A 78 -0.76 13.97 0.16
CA GLY A 78 -1.64 14.69 1.06
C GLY A 78 -2.99 14.95 0.42
N ARG A 79 -3.61 16.05 0.83
CA ARG A 79 -4.94 16.46 0.38
C ARG A 79 -5.06 17.97 0.22
N ARG A 80 -6.09 18.40 -0.51
CA ARG A 80 -6.49 19.81 -0.61
C ARG A 80 -7.99 19.95 -0.83
N GLY A 81 -8.46 21.19 -0.68
CA GLY A 81 -9.80 21.62 -1.05
C GLY A 81 -10.89 21.26 -0.03
N GLU A 82 -12.09 21.75 -0.31
CA GLU A 82 -13.30 21.60 0.49
C GLU A 82 -14.50 21.31 -0.41
N GLY A 83 -15.57 20.74 0.14
CA GLY A 83 -16.77 20.41 -0.62
C GLY A 83 -16.42 19.62 -1.87
N ILE A 84 -16.85 20.09 -3.05
CA ILE A 84 -16.57 19.44 -4.33
C ILE A 84 -15.06 19.35 -4.66
N GLY A 85 -14.25 20.26 -4.14
CA GLY A 85 -12.80 20.35 -4.41
C GLY A 85 -11.93 19.43 -3.55
N GLN A 86 -12.50 18.57 -2.71
CA GLN A 86 -11.72 17.65 -1.89
C GLN A 86 -11.02 16.59 -2.75
N GLU A 87 -9.69 16.67 -2.83
CA GLU A 87 -8.86 15.82 -3.67
C GLU A 87 -7.68 15.23 -2.90
N GLY A 88 -7.16 14.10 -3.37
CA GLY A 88 -5.83 13.65 -3.02
C GLY A 88 -4.79 14.36 -3.88
N ILE A 89 -3.61 14.64 -3.33
CA ILE A 89 -2.52 15.29 -4.07
C ILE A 89 -1.19 14.61 -3.83
N VAL A 90 -0.34 14.63 -4.87
CA VAL A 90 1.10 14.39 -4.78
C VAL A 90 1.79 15.65 -5.26
N ALA A 91 2.84 16.09 -4.57
CA ALA A 91 3.57 17.30 -4.94
C ALA A 91 5.07 17.14 -4.77
N ALA A 92 5.82 17.95 -5.52
CA ALA A 92 7.26 18.11 -5.38
C ALA A 92 7.62 19.56 -5.06
N PHE A 93 8.57 19.71 -4.15
CA PHE A 93 9.14 20.99 -3.75
C PHE A 93 10.65 20.96 -3.93
N ASP A 94 11.25 22.10 -4.25
CA ASP A 94 12.69 22.23 -4.29
C ASP A 94 13.25 22.09 -2.86
N ALA A 95 14.22 21.20 -2.69
CA ALA A 95 14.74 20.90 -1.36
C ALA A 95 15.61 22.03 -0.78
N GLU A 96 16.14 22.93 -1.62
CA GLU A 96 16.94 24.08 -1.19
C GLU A 96 16.07 25.17 -0.58
N ASN A 97 14.98 25.53 -1.25
CA ASN A 97 14.22 26.75 -0.95
C ASN A 97 12.72 26.54 -0.66
N GLY A 98 12.18 25.34 -0.87
CA GLY A 98 10.78 25.02 -0.60
C GLY A 98 9.79 25.49 -1.68
N GLU A 99 10.27 25.96 -2.83
CA GLU A 99 9.42 26.33 -3.95
C GLU A 99 8.68 25.11 -4.50
N LYS A 100 7.37 25.22 -4.70
CA LYS A 100 6.57 24.13 -5.28
C LYS A 100 6.91 24.00 -6.77
N ILE A 101 7.45 22.85 -7.15
CA ILE A 101 7.83 22.54 -8.53
C ILE A 101 6.62 22.07 -9.32
N TRP A 102 5.89 21.10 -8.78
CA TRP A 102 4.68 20.57 -9.41
C TRP A 102 3.72 19.99 -8.36
N GLU A 103 2.46 19.84 -8.77
CA GLU A 103 1.40 19.21 -7.99
C GLU A 103 0.46 18.45 -8.92
N HIS A 104 0.18 17.20 -8.58
CA HIS A 104 -0.78 16.35 -9.28
C HIS A 104 -1.95 16.03 -8.35
N ALA A 105 -3.16 16.44 -8.75
CA ALA A 105 -4.38 16.17 -8.01
C ALA A 105 -5.16 15.01 -8.63
N TYR A 106 -5.82 14.23 -7.78
CA TYR A 106 -6.65 13.11 -8.19
C TYR A 106 -7.90 12.98 -7.32
N ASN A 107 -8.99 12.55 -7.96
CA ASN A 107 -10.26 12.29 -7.27
C ASN A 107 -10.17 11.06 -6.37
N ILE A 108 -10.99 11.07 -5.32
CA ILE A 108 -11.12 9.97 -4.36
C ILE A 108 -12.45 9.25 -4.59
N PHE A 109 -12.37 7.92 -4.64
CA PHE A 109 -13.49 7.02 -4.92
C PHE A 109 -13.25 5.64 -4.30
N HIS A 110 -14.25 4.76 -4.34
CA HIS A 110 -14.19 3.36 -3.90
C HIS A 110 -13.63 3.13 -2.48
N THR A 111 -13.70 4.14 -1.63
CA THR A 111 -13.13 4.09 -0.28
C THR A 111 -14.10 4.58 0.77
N THR A 112 -13.85 4.13 2.00
CA THR A 112 -14.55 4.56 3.21
C THR A 112 -13.62 5.32 4.16
N ILE A 113 -12.41 5.61 3.71
CA ILE A 113 -11.46 6.44 4.42
C ILE A 113 -11.96 7.89 4.32
N PRO A 114 -12.17 8.62 5.42
CA PRO A 114 -12.59 10.03 5.40
C PRO A 114 -11.48 10.97 4.90
N PHE A 115 -11.86 12.20 4.53
CA PHE A 115 -10.94 13.19 3.95
C PHE A 115 -9.80 13.52 4.90
N ASN A 116 -10.10 13.57 6.21
CA ASN A 116 -9.09 13.84 7.22
C ASN A 116 -8.01 12.74 7.36
N ARG A 117 -8.11 11.62 6.63
CA ARG A 117 -7.14 10.51 6.63
C ARG A 117 -6.47 10.27 5.27
N VAL A 118 -6.69 11.17 4.30
CA VAL A 118 -5.99 11.14 3.00
C VAL A 118 -4.51 11.48 3.18
N GLY A 119 -3.64 10.73 2.49
CA GLY A 119 -2.18 10.92 2.56
C GLY A 119 -1.49 10.19 3.72
N TRP A 120 -2.01 9.01 4.13
CA TRP A 120 -1.43 8.18 5.20
C TRP A 120 -0.37 7.15 4.75
N ALA A 121 -0.35 6.78 3.48
CA ALA A 121 0.76 5.98 2.94
C ALA A 121 1.91 6.92 2.57
N SER A 122 3.14 6.56 2.95
CA SER A 122 4.31 7.31 2.48
C SER A 122 4.57 7.02 1.00
N LEU A 123 5.25 7.94 0.33
CA LEU A 123 5.77 7.72 -1.01
C LEU A 123 7.04 6.84 -0.95
N THR A 124 7.44 6.30 -2.09
CA THR A 124 8.79 5.79 -2.32
C THR A 124 9.29 6.29 -3.67
N GLY A 125 10.55 6.72 -3.72
CA GLY A 125 11.24 7.10 -4.93
C GLY A 125 12.29 6.06 -5.30
N ASP A 126 12.56 5.93 -6.60
CA ASP A 126 13.66 5.12 -7.10
C ASP A 126 14.85 6.02 -7.49
N PRO A 127 15.99 5.94 -6.80
CA PRO A 127 17.16 6.74 -7.14
C PRO A 127 17.71 6.49 -8.54
N GLU A 128 17.49 5.31 -9.13
CA GLU A 128 18.00 4.97 -10.46
C GLU A 128 17.21 5.67 -11.58
N THR A 129 15.87 5.67 -11.47
CA THR A 129 15.00 6.26 -12.50
C THR A 129 14.57 7.69 -12.19
N GLY A 130 14.62 8.09 -10.91
CA GLY A 130 13.97 9.30 -10.43
C GLY A 130 12.45 9.20 -10.33
N TYR A 131 11.86 8.02 -10.56
CA TYR A 131 10.41 7.82 -10.49
C TYR A 131 9.90 7.82 -9.05
N ILE A 132 8.68 8.31 -8.87
CA ILE A 132 8.00 8.42 -7.58
C ILE A 132 6.73 7.59 -7.59
N TYR A 133 6.57 6.72 -6.60
CA TYR A 133 5.45 5.79 -6.49
C TYR A 133 4.53 6.19 -5.34
N ALA A 134 3.23 6.34 -5.63
CA ALA A 134 2.23 6.83 -4.70
C ALA A 134 1.01 5.90 -4.64
N HIS A 135 0.51 5.62 -3.43
CA HIS A 135 -0.72 4.86 -3.22
C HIS A 135 -1.80 5.76 -2.60
N GLY A 136 -2.77 6.14 -3.41
CA GLY A 136 -3.93 6.92 -2.98
C GLY A 136 -4.98 6.09 -2.23
N VAL A 137 -5.78 6.75 -1.39
CA VAL A 137 -6.76 6.07 -0.51
C VAL A 137 -7.86 5.30 -1.25
N GLY A 138 -8.15 5.64 -2.51
CA GLY A 138 -9.08 4.93 -3.40
C GLY A 138 -8.52 3.65 -4.03
N GLY A 139 -7.22 3.37 -3.83
CA GLY A 139 -6.53 2.26 -4.49
C GLY A 139 -5.90 2.64 -5.83
N LEU A 140 -5.76 3.92 -6.14
CA LEU A 140 -4.90 4.36 -7.25
C LEU A 140 -3.44 4.18 -6.86
N PHE A 141 -2.70 3.41 -7.65
CA PHE A 141 -1.26 3.26 -7.56
C PHE A 141 -0.62 3.95 -8.76
N LEU A 142 0.11 5.03 -8.48
CA LEU A 142 0.58 6.00 -9.46
C LEU A 142 2.11 5.95 -9.50
N CYS A 143 2.67 6.01 -10.70
CA CYS A 143 4.08 6.25 -10.94
C CYS A 143 4.22 7.58 -11.66
N PHE A 144 5.01 8.48 -11.08
CA PHE A 144 5.35 9.77 -11.66
C PHE A 144 6.80 9.78 -12.10
N ASP A 145 7.10 10.46 -13.20
CA ASP A 145 8.45 10.86 -13.48
C ASP A 145 8.86 12.04 -12.59
N ARG A 146 10.09 12.53 -12.78
CA ARG A 146 10.61 13.64 -11.97
C ARG A 146 9.77 14.91 -12.13
N ASP A 147 9.18 15.15 -13.30
CA ASP A 147 8.52 16.40 -13.68
C ASP A 147 7.02 16.41 -13.34
N GLY A 148 6.52 15.30 -12.76
CA GLY A 148 5.16 15.17 -12.25
C GLY A 148 4.19 14.51 -13.23
N GLU A 149 4.70 14.03 -14.37
CA GLU A 149 3.88 13.33 -15.37
C GLU A 149 3.65 11.88 -14.96
N VAL A 150 2.43 11.40 -15.16
CA VAL A 150 2.06 10.02 -14.85
C VAL A 150 2.66 9.09 -15.90
N VAL A 151 3.65 8.28 -15.50
CA VAL A 151 4.26 7.25 -16.37
C VAL A 151 3.31 6.08 -16.54
N TRP A 152 2.70 5.63 -15.44
CA TRP A 152 1.65 4.62 -15.44
C TRP A 152 0.79 4.74 -14.18
N SER A 153 -0.43 4.22 -14.26
CA SER A 153 -1.33 4.09 -13.12
C SER A 153 -2.04 2.74 -13.12
N ARG A 154 -2.38 2.24 -11.93
CA ARG A 154 -3.17 1.01 -11.72
C ARG A 154 -4.27 1.27 -10.69
N SER A 155 -5.45 0.69 -10.90
CA SER A 155 -6.52 0.67 -9.92
C SER A 155 -6.50 -0.64 -9.14
N LEU A 156 -5.85 -0.63 -7.98
CA LEU A 156 -5.71 -1.82 -7.13
C LEU A 156 -7.06 -2.38 -6.65
N THR A 157 -8.06 -1.51 -6.55
CA THR A 157 -9.42 -1.90 -6.15
C THR A 157 -10.15 -2.63 -7.28
N GLU A 158 -10.10 -2.07 -8.49
CA GLU A 158 -10.83 -2.58 -9.67
C GLU A 158 -10.14 -3.77 -10.32
N GLU A 159 -8.80 -3.89 -10.20
CA GLU A 159 -8.01 -4.94 -10.86
C GLU A 159 -7.64 -6.10 -9.93
N PHE A 160 -7.36 -5.79 -8.66
CA PHE A 160 -6.82 -6.76 -7.68
C PHE A 160 -7.70 -6.94 -6.45
N GLY A 161 -8.88 -6.31 -6.41
CA GLY A 161 -9.84 -6.47 -5.32
C GLY A 161 -9.30 -5.98 -3.97
N ARG A 162 -8.49 -4.92 -3.98
CA ARG A 162 -7.96 -4.28 -2.77
C ARG A 162 -9.09 -3.89 -1.82
N ILE A 163 -8.94 -4.25 -0.55
CA ILE A 163 -9.94 -4.03 0.49
C ILE A 163 -9.66 -2.69 1.20
N SER A 164 -10.60 -1.76 1.07
CA SER A 164 -10.63 -0.51 1.83
C SER A 164 -11.14 -0.71 3.27
N GLY A 165 -10.98 0.30 4.12
CA GLY A 165 -11.59 0.35 5.45
C GLY A 165 -11.44 1.74 6.06
N TYR A 166 -12.44 2.17 6.83
CA TYR A 166 -12.48 3.48 7.49
C TYR A 166 -11.20 3.80 8.28
N GLY A 167 -10.60 2.76 8.88
CA GLY A 167 -9.33 2.79 9.60
C GLY A 167 -8.10 3.19 8.78
N GLY A 168 -8.21 3.35 7.45
CA GLY A 168 -7.12 3.83 6.61
C GLY A 168 -6.22 2.76 6.02
N ARG A 169 -6.76 1.63 5.51
CA ARG A 169 -5.99 0.48 5.00
C ARG A 169 -5.13 0.77 3.75
N VAL A 170 -4.14 1.64 3.85
CA VAL A 170 -3.18 2.00 2.80
C VAL A 170 -1.79 1.51 3.19
N HIS A 171 -0.95 1.27 2.19
CA HIS A 171 0.39 0.69 2.39
C HIS A 171 1.41 1.47 1.56
N THR A 172 2.61 1.61 2.10
CA THR A 172 3.75 2.28 1.48
C THR A 172 4.46 1.29 0.54
N PRO A 173 4.68 1.63 -0.74
CA PRO A 173 5.42 0.78 -1.67
C PRO A 173 6.93 0.75 -1.32
N VAL A 174 7.64 -0.26 -1.80
CA VAL A 174 9.12 -0.33 -1.75
C VAL A 174 9.67 -0.61 -3.14
N VAL A 175 10.87 -0.12 -3.43
CA VAL A 175 11.55 -0.36 -4.72
C VAL A 175 12.79 -1.21 -4.48
N ASP A 176 12.96 -2.24 -5.29
CA ASP A 176 14.18 -3.02 -5.38
C ASP A 176 14.45 -3.46 -6.81
N GLU A 177 15.67 -3.19 -7.31
CA GLU A 177 16.07 -3.50 -8.69
C GLU A 177 15.07 -2.97 -9.71
N ASP A 178 14.39 -3.85 -10.44
CA ASP A 178 13.41 -3.52 -11.48
C ASP A 178 11.96 -3.62 -10.96
N LEU A 179 11.79 -3.83 -9.66
CA LEU A 179 10.50 -4.05 -9.01
C LEU A 179 10.08 -2.84 -8.18
N VAL A 180 8.81 -2.51 -8.26
CA VAL A 180 8.10 -1.79 -7.19
C VAL A 180 7.10 -2.76 -6.56
N ILE A 181 7.16 -2.89 -5.24
CA ILE A 181 6.42 -3.89 -4.48
C ILE A 181 5.50 -3.18 -3.49
N ILE A 182 4.25 -3.61 -3.44
CA ILE A 182 3.26 -3.11 -2.48
C ILE A 182 2.42 -4.29 -1.96
N SER A 183 1.95 -4.19 -0.73
CA SER A 183 1.11 -5.22 -0.13
C SER A 183 -0.20 -4.65 0.36
N TYR A 184 -1.25 -5.46 0.41
CA TYR A 184 -2.55 -5.09 0.98
C TYR A 184 -3.48 -6.30 1.12
N LEU A 185 -4.53 -6.14 1.93
CA LEU A 185 -5.64 -7.07 1.96
C LEU A 185 -6.39 -7.06 0.62
N SER A 186 -6.54 -8.23 0.01
CA SER A 186 -7.24 -8.41 -1.27
C SER A 186 -8.15 -9.63 -1.25
N SER A 187 -9.25 -9.55 -1.99
CA SER A 187 -10.12 -10.69 -2.33
C SER A 187 -10.52 -10.52 -3.79
N ASN A 188 -10.08 -11.46 -4.64
CA ASN A 188 -10.22 -11.36 -6.08
C ASN A 188 -10.98 -12.58 -6.65
N TRP A 189 -10.72 -12.97 -7.90
CA TRP A 189 -11.28 -14.16 -8.54
C TRP A 189 -10.34 -15.38 -8.46
N GLY A 190 -10.83 -16.55 -8.86
CA GLY A 190 -10.04 -17.79 -8.96
C GLY A 190 -9.39 -18.20 -7.64
N SER A 191 -8.13 -18.63 -7.69
CA SER A 191 -7.33 -18.99 -6.49
C SER A 191 -7.14 -17.83 -5.50
N HIS A 192 -7.33 -16.57 -5.93
CA HIS A 192 -7.24 -15.38 -5.07
C HIS A 192 -8.59 -14.95 -4.47
N THR A 193 -9.63 -15.79 -4.61
CA THR A 193 -10.95 -15.56 -4.01
C THR A 193 -10.91 -15.31 -2.50
N PRO A 194 -10.23 -16.13 -1.68
CA PRO A 194 -10.18 -15.89 -0.24
C PRO A 194 -9.50 -14.56 0.09
N GLY A 195 -10.08 -13.82 1.03
CA GLY A 195 -9.44 -12.65 1.62
C GLY A 195 -8.10 -13.01 2.24
N ARG A 196 -7.02 -12.40 1.75
CA ARG A 196 -5.64 -12.59 2.22
C ARG A 196 -4.88 -11.27 2.15
N HIS A 197 -3.84 -11.13 2.97
CA HIS A 197 -2.81 -10.15 2.71
C HIS A 197 -1.87 -10.71 1.65
N ARG A 198 -1.71 -9.97 0.54
CA ARG A 198 -0.85 -10.35 -0.57
C ARG A 198 0.16 -9.26 -0.85
N TYR A 199 1.31 -9.67 -1.37
CA TYR A 199 2.35 -8.81 -1.90
C TYR A 199 2.27 -8.87 -3.43
N PHE A 200 2.32 -7.71 -4.06
CA PHE A 200 2.27 -7.54 -5.51
C PHE A 200 3.55 -6.85 -5.94
N ALA A 201 4.30 -7.46 -6.84
CA ALA A 201 5.44 -6.83 -7.48
C ALA A 201 5.11 -6.46 -8.92
N PHE A 202 5.39 -5.22 -9.26
CA PHE A 202 5.22 -4.67 -10.59
C PHE A 202 6.58 -4.31 -11.17
N ASN A 203 6.71 -4.38 -12.48
CA ASN A 203 7.82 -3.75 -13.17
C ASN A 203 7.74 -2.24 -12.91
N LYS A 204 8.79 -1.69 -12.30
CA LYS A 204 8.80 -0.29 -11.84
C LYS A 204 8.59 0.72 -12.98
N ARG A 205 8.96 0.36 -14.22
CA ARG A 205 8.89 1.24 -15.40
C ARG A 205 7.56 1.13 -16.14
N THR A 206 6.89 -0.02 -16.10
CA THR A 206 5.70 -0.27 -16.94
C THR A 206 4.41 -0.52 -16.16
N GLY A 207 4.49 -0.81 -14.85
CA GLY A 207 3.34 -1.18 -14.04
C GLY A 207 2.78 -2.58 -14.34
N ALA A 208 3.48 -3.40 -15.15
CA ALA A 208 3.09 -4.78 -15.42
C ALA A 208 3.36 -5.68 -14.21
N VAL A 209 2.43 -6.58 -13.87
CA VAL A 209 2.59 -7.54 -12.77
C VAL A 209 3.74 -8.51 -13.10
N VAL A 210 4.68 -8.66 -12.17
CA VAL A 210 5.79 -9.62 -12.26
C VAL A 210 5.51 -10.86 -11.41
N TRP A 211 5.07 -10.66 -10.17
CA TRP A 211 4.66 -11.77 -9.29
C TRP A 211 3.67 -11.30 -8.23
N ILE A 212 2.87 -12.24 -7.73
CA ILE A 212 1.96 -12.05 -6.60
C ILE A 212 2.24 -13.15 -5.57
N SER A 213 2.45 -12.78 -4.31
CA SER A 213 2.74 -13.72 -3.24
C SER A 213 1.69 -13.65 -2.12
N THR A 214 1.32 -14.82 -1.60
CA THR A 214 0.39 -15.00 -0.47
C THR A 214 1.10 -15.78 0.64
N PRO A 215 2.08 -15.18 1.35
CA PRO A 215 2.94 -15.91 2.30
C PRO A 215 2.21 -16.33 3.60
N GLY A 216 1.08 -15.67 3.89
CA GLY A 216 0.31 -15.80 5.11
C GLY A 216 -1.08 -16.40 4.93
N GLY A 217 -1.74 -16.61 6.06
CA GLY A 217 -3.06 -17.20 6.17
C GLY A 217 -4.20 -16.18 6.12
N LYS A 218 -5.32 -16.59 6.73
CA LYS A 218 -6.50 -15.74 6.86
C LYS A 218 -6.15 -14.50 7.70
N PRO A 219 -6.48 -13.28 7.24
CA PRO A 219 -6.21 -12.07 8.01
C PRO A 219 -7.03 -12.06 9.30
N LEU A 220 -6.38 -11.66 10.40
CA LEU A 220 -6.97 -11.47 11.72
C LEU A 220 -7.21 -9.98 12.02
N ASP A 221 -6.45 -9.10 11.36
CA ASP A 221 -6.63 -7.65 11.38
C ASP A 221 -6.16 -6.99 10.07
N THR A 222 -5.84 -5.70 10.09
CA THR A 222 -5.06 -4.98 9.09
C THR A 222 -3.57 -4.98 9.44
N THR A 223 -2.76 -4.45 8.54
CA THR A 223 -1.34 -4.16 8.77
C THR A 223 -0.99 -2.84 8.09
N TYR A 224 0.01 -2.17 8.64
CA TYR A 224 0.69 -0.98 8.08
C TYR A 224 2.20 -1.22 7.95
N SER A 225 2.64 -2.47 8.13
CA SER A 225 4.04 -2.86 8.13
C SER A 225 4.61 -2.67 6.73
N VAL A 226 5.67 -1.88 6.62
CA VAL A 226 6.42 -1.71 5.37
C VAL A 226 7.54 -2.74 5.36
N PRO A 227 7.62 -3.59 4.33
CA PRO A 227 8.64 -4.62 4.31
C PRO A 227 10.03 -4.01 4.11
N VAL A 228 11.05 -4.65 4.68
CA VAL A 228 12.46 -4.31 4.50
C VAL A 228 13.09 -5.25 3.49
N VAL A 229 13.91 -4.71 2.59
CA VAL A 229 14.73 -5.47 1.65
C VAL A 229 16.17 -5.51 2.12
N THR A 230 16.73 -6.71 2.24
CA THR A 230 18.12 -6.90 2.68
C THR A 230 18.68 -8.22 2.17
N GLU A 231 19.99 -8.43 2.30
CA GLU A 231 20.63 -9.70 1.98
C GLU A 231 20.99 -10.45 3.26
N ILE A 232 20.58 -11.72 3.34
CA ILE A 232 20.84 -12.61 4.48
C ILE A 232 21.31 -13.94 3.91
N GLY A 233 22.51 -14.39 4.29
CA GLY A 233 23.08 -15.65 3.79
C GLY A 233 23.18 -15.72 2.26
N GLY A 234 23.41 -14.58 1.58
CA GLY A 234 23.46 -14.50 0.12
C GLY A 234 22.11 -14.53 -0.60
N VAL A 235 21.00 -14.53 0.15
CA VAL A 235 19.63 -14.44 -0.39
C VAL A 235 19.12 -13.03 -0.20
N ARG A 236 18.63 -12.40 -1.27
CA ARG A 236 17.98 -11.08 -1.21
C ARG A 236 16.53 -11.25 -0.76
N MET A 237 16.25 -10.89 0.49
CA MET A 237 14.97 -11.11 1.16
C MET A 237 14.14 -9.84 1.25
N LEU A 238 12.82 -9.99 1.16
CA LEU A 238 11.79 -9.03 1.52
C LEU A 238 11.13 -9.52 2.81
N ILE A 239 11.21 -8.75 3.89
CA ILE A 239 10.79 -9.16 5.23
C ILE A 239 9.78 -8.16 5.79
N GLY A 240 8.59 -8.63 6.20
CA GLY A 240 7.54 -7.73 6.69
C GLY A 240 6.51 -8.40 7.60
N GLY A 241 5.86 -7.58 8.43
CA GLY A 241 4.72 -7.99 9.24
C GLY A 241 3.47 -8.21 8.40
N ASN A 242 2.60 -9.09 8.87
CA ASN A 242 1.43 -9.52 8.12
C ASN A 242 0.13 -9.41 8.93
N ALA A 243 -1.00 -9.37 8.23
CA ALA A 243 -2.33 -9.14 8.77
C ALA A 243 -2.88 -10.35 9.56
N ASP A 244 -2.22 -11.50 9.47
CA ASP A 244 -2.50 -12.70 10.25
C ASP A 244 -1.66 -12.82 11.54
N GLY A 245 -0.84 -11.81 11.83
CA GLY A 245 -0.01 -11.75 13.04
C GLY A 245 1.35 -12.41 12.94
N SER A 246 1.77 -12.78 11.72
CA SER A 246 3.11 -13.33 11.48
C SER A 246 4.04 -12.34 10.79
N VAL A 247 5.35 -12.51 11.01
CA VAL A 247 6.41 -11.93 10.19
C VAL A 247 6.82 -12.95 9.14
N TYR A 248 6.99 -12.53 7.89
CA TYR A 248 7.42 -13.40 6.80
C TYR A 248 8.65 -12.86 6.10
N ALA A 249 9.54 -13.75 5.67
CA ALA A 249 10.56 -13.46 4.68
C ALA A 249 10.25 -14.17 3.35
N MET A 250 10.47 -13.44 2.26
CA MET A 250 10.31 -13.94 0.89
C MET A 250 11.55 -13.57 0.06
N LYS A 251 11.87 -14.34 -0.98
CA LYS A 251 12.85 -13.93 -1.99
C LYS A 251 12.29 -12.73 -2.75
N VAL A 252 12.99 -11.59 -2.76
CA VAL A 252 12.44 -10.34 -3.34
C VAL A 252 12.14 -10.44 -4.84
N ARG A 253 12.94 -11.22 -5.58
CA ARG A 253 12.81 -11.32 -7.05
C ARG A 253 11.68 -12.24 -7.51
N THR A 254 11.26 -13.19 -6.65
CA THR A 254 10.30 -14.24 -7.02
C THR A 254 9.04 -14.25 -6.17
N GLY A 255 9.06 -13.64 -4.98
CA GLY A 255 7.96 -13.70 -4.02
C GLY A 255 7.85 -15.03 -3.27
N GLU A 256 8.78 -15.97 -3.49
CA GLU A 256 8.78 -17.28 -2.82
C GLU A 256 9.05 -17.11 -1.31
N LYS A 257 8.15 -17.63 -0.48
CA LYS A 257 8.29 -17.61 0.98
C LYS A 257 9.48 -18.47 1.41
N ILE A 258 10.35 -17.90 2.25
CA ILE A 258 11.50 -18.58 2.85
C ILE A 258 11.13 -19.09 4.22
N TRP A 259 10.62 -18.22 5.10
CA TRP A 259 10.22 -18.57 6.45
C TRP A 259 9.05 -17.73 6.97
N GLY A 260 8.43 -18.16 8.06
CA GLY A 260 7.43 -17.41 8.82
C GLY A 260 7.58 -17.58 10.33
N PHE A 261 7.32 -16.50 11.06
CA PHE A 261 7.36 -16.44 12.52
C PHE A 261 6.03 -15.88 13.03
N ALA A 262 5.24 -16.69 13.74
CA ALA A 262 3.99 -16.24 14.33
C ALA A 262 4.29 -15.42 15.59
N LEU A 263 3.98 -14.12 15.57
CA LEU A 263 4.32 -13.20 16.65
C LEU A 263 3.09 -12.83 17.50
N SER A 264 1.94 -12.60 16.85
CA SER A 264 0.76 -12.02 17.49
C SER A 264 -0.54 -12.73 17.08
N ARG A 265 -1.58 -12.63 17.93
CA ARG A 265 -2.95 -13.06 17.60
C ARG A 265 -3.70 -12.09 16.66
N ARG A 266 -3.11 -10.93 16.35
CA ARG A 266 -3.68 -9.88 15.48
C ARG A 266 -2.62 -9.39 14.51
N GLY A 267 -3.02 -8.59 13.51
CA GLY A 267 -2.11 -8.10 12.48
C GLY A 267 -0.96 -7.26 13.04
N ILE A 268 0.21 -7.37 12.41
CA ILE A 268 1.41 -6.61 12.80
C ILE A 268 1.41 -5.29 12.04
N ASN A 269 1.23 -4.18 12.75
CA ASN A 269 1.22 -2.84 12.15
C ASN A 269 2.62 -2.21 12.05
N SER A 270 3.52 -2.50 13.00
CA SER A 270 4.89 -2.00 13.01
C SER A 270 5.74 -2.62 11.88
N SER A 271 6.63 -1.83 11.27
CA SER A 271 7.63 -2.35 10.32
C SER A 271 8.78 -3.00 11.08
N VAL A 272 9.40 -4.03 10.50
CA VAL A 272 10.60 -4.63 11.09
C VAL A 272 11.83 -3.75 10.87
N VAL A 273 12.90 -3.96 11.64
CA VAL A 273 14.25 -3.52 11.28
C VAL A 273 15.18 -4.73 11.25
N VAL A 274 16.17 -4.71 10.37
CA VAL A 274 17.08 -5.85 10.17
C VAL A 274 18.52 -5.40 10.32
N GLY A 275 19.33 -6.20 11.02
CA GLY A 275 20.77 -6.00 11.14
C GLY A 275 21.45 -7.27 11.67
N ASN A 276 22.68 -7.53 11.22
CA ASN A 276 23.47 -8.70 11.64
C ASN A 276 22.71 -10.04 11.51
N ASN A 277 21.99 -10.25 10.41
CA ASN A 277 21.11 -11.41 10.17
C ASN A 277 20.00 -11.61 11.22
N LYS A 278 19.65 -10.56 11.99
CA LYS A 278 18.54 -10.57 12.95
C LYS A 278 17.44 -9.63 12.50
N VAL A 279 16.20 -10.08 12.68
CA VAL A 279 14.99 -9.27 12.46
C VAL A 279 14.42 -8.87 13.81
N TYR A 280 14.22 -7.56 14.00
CA TYR A 280 13.57 -7.01 15.17
C TYR A 280 12.16 -6.58 14.81
N ALA A 281 11.17 -7.10 15.52
CA ALA A 281 9.76 -6.85 15.25
C ALA A 281 9.01 -6.53 16.55
N ALA A 282 7.90 -5.81 16.43
CA ALA A 282 7.08 -5.45 17.59
C ALA A 282 5.58 -5.41 17.28
N HIS A 283 4.76 -5.48 18.32
CA HIS A 283 3.32 -5.25 18.27
C HIS A 283 2.78 -4.76 19.61
N SER A 284 1.54 -4.26 19.62
CA SER A 284 0.79 -3.90 20.85
C SER A 284 -0.33 -4.87 21.22
N GLU A 285 -0.45 -5.96 20.47
CA GLU A 285 -1.57 -6.89 20.50
C GLU A 285 -1.35 -8.07 21.48
N GLU A 286 -2.32 -8.99 21.57
CA GLU A 286 -2.22 -10.19 22.40
C GLU A 286 -1.11 -11.14 21.92
N ASN A 287 -0.30 -11.60 22.87
CA ASN A 287 0.74 -12.61 22.65
C ASN A 287 0.13 -14.00 22.41
N LEU A 288 0.89 -14.89 21.76
CA LEU A 288 0.42 -16.25 21.48
C LEU A 288 0.48 -17.16 22.71
N ASP A 289 1.43 -16.91 23.61
CA ASP A 289 1.92 -17.86 24.60
C ASP A 289 1.86 -17.39 26.06
N ASN A 290 1.41 -16.16 26.29
CA ASN A 290 1.15 -15.65 27.65
C ASN A 290 0.05 -14.58 27.65
N THR A 291 -0.26 -14.05 28.83
CA THR A 291 -1.31 -13.04 29.04
C THR A 291 -0.83 -11.59 28.96
N ALA A 292 0.48 -11.36 28.78
CA ALA A 292 0.99 -10.01 28.56
C ALA A 292 0.52 -9.52 27.17
N LEU A 293 0.28 -8.21 27.07
CA LEU A 293 -0.02 -7.54 25.82
C LEU A 293 1.24 -6.82 25.34
N GLY A 294 1.44 -6.83 24.03
CA GLY A 294 2.57 -6.18 23.38
C GLY A 294 3.92 -6.87 23.66
N ARG A 295 4.80 -6.79 22.68
CA ARG A 295 6.11 -7.45 22.70
C ARG A 295 7.04 -6.81 21.67
N VAL A 296 8.32 -6.82 21.98
CA VAL A 296 9.43 -6.70 21.03
C VAL A 296 10.16 -8.04 20.97
N VAL A 297 10.51 -8.51 19.77
CA VAL A 297 11.21 -9.78 19.56
C VAL A 297 12.43 -9.59 18.66
N CYS A 298 13.46 -10.39 18.90
CA CYS A 298 14.56 -10.62 17.96
C CYS A 298 14.48 -12.03 17.40
N ILE A 299 14.52 -12.13 16.07
CA ILE A 299 14.37 -13.37 15.32
C ILE A 299 15.66 -13.61 14.53
N ASP A 300 16.18 -14.83 14.58
CA ASP A 300 17.23 -15.28 13.69
C ASP A 300 16.70 -15.46 12.27
N ALA A 301 17.21 -14.68 11.33
CA ALA A 301 16.66 -14.59 9.98
C ALA A 301 17.16 -15.68 9.02
N THR A 302 18.06 -16.56 9.48
CA THR A 302 18.72 -17.57 8.64
C THR A 302 17.93 -18.88 8.50
N GLY A 303 16.73 -18.95 9.08
CA GLY A 303 15.90 -20.15 9.07
C GLY A 303 15.16 -20.40 7.75
N THR A 304 14.41 -21.50 7.71
CA THR A 304 13.52 -21.89 6.60
C THR A 304 12.26 -22.55 7.15
N GLY A 305 11.11 -22.34 6.52
CA GLY A 305 9.83 -22.91 6.96
C GLY A 305 9.17 -22.14 8.11
N ASP A 306 8.43 -22.85 8.98
CA ASP A 306 7.92 -22.25 10.21
C ASP A 306 9.04 -22.21 11.25
N VAL A 307 9.45 -21.00 11.62
CA VAL A 307 10.59 -20.76 12.52
C VAL A 307 10.17 -20.28 13.90
N THR A 308 8.85 -20.26 14.18
CA THR A 308 8.27 -19.70 15.40
C THR A 308 8.88 -20.28 16.67
N ALA A 309 9.07 -21.60 16.73
CA ALA A 309 9.57 -22.28 17.92
C ALA A 309 11.11 -22.39 17.98
N THR A 310 11.82 -22.00 16.91
CA THR A 310 13.23 -22.38 16.72
C THR A 310 14.18 -21.22 16.52
N HIS A 311 13.68 -20.06 16.08
CA HIS A 311 14.54 -18.91 15.71
C HIS A 311 14.26 -17.65 16.54
N GLU A 312 13.48 -17.75 17.62
CA GLU A 312 13.48 -16.66 18.58
C GLU A 312 14.84 -16.58 19.29
N VAL A 313 15.46 -15.41 19.29
CA VAL A 313 16.71 -15.15 20.03
C VAL A 313 16.40 -14.61 21.42
N TRP A 314 15.53 -13.60 21.48
CA TRP A 314 15.07 -12.99 22.73
C TRP A 314 13.73 -12.29 22.50
N ARG A 315 13.02 -11.99 23.60
CA ARG A 315 11.81 -11.18 23.62
C ARG A 315 11.79 -10.22 24.81
N TYR A 316 11.04 -9.14 24.67
CA TYR A 316 10.74 -8.17 25.73
C TYR A 316 9.24 -7.85 25.73
N ASP A 317 8.53 -8.36 26.73
CA ASP A 317 7.07 -8.30 26.82
C ASP A 317 6.58 -7.03 27.53
N GLY A 318 5.33 -6.66 27.30
CA GLY A 318 4.69 -5.49 27.94
C GLY A 318 4.94 -4.16 27.23
N VAL A 319 5.55 -4.19 26.04
CA VAL A 319 5.78 -3.00 25.21
C VAL A 319 4.68 -2.87 24.17
N PHE A 320 3.87 -1.83 24.27
CA PHE A 320 2.75 -1.59 23.36
C PHE A 320 3.20 -0.82 22.13
N ALA A 321 4.12 -1.35 21.33
CA ALA A 321 4.60 -0.70 20.10
C ALA A 321 3.73 -1.11 18.91
N GLY A 322 2.60 -0.43 18.75
CA GLY A 322 1.60 -0.78 17.73
C GLY A 322 1.89 -0.21 16.35
N TYR A 323 2.43 1.00 16.26
CA TYR A 323 2.55 1.73 14.98
C TYR A 323 3.98 2.14 14.65
N THR A 324 4.76 2.50 15.68
CA THR A 324 6.14 2.94 15.52
C THR A 324 7.00 1.77 15.06
N SER A 325 7.98 2.06 14.20
CA SER A 325 8.96 1.07 13.75
C SER A 325 10.29 1.31 14.45
N PRO A 326 10.99 0.25 14.88
CA PRO A 326 12.26 0.38 15.59
C PRO A 326 13.38 1.01 14.75
N VAL A 327 14.36 1.59 15.44
CA VAL A 327 15.67 1.99 14.89
C VAL A 327 16.73 1.10 15.49
N LEU A 328 17.64 0.57 14.67
CA LEU A 328 18.79 -0.20 15.11
C LEU A 328 20.08 0.57 14.80
N HIS A 329 20.85 0.91 15.83
CA HIS A 329 22.13 1.58 15.67
C HIS A 329 23.08 1.21 16.81
N ASP A 330 24.35 0.91 16.48
CA ASP A 330 25.42 0.60 17.45
C ASP A 330 25.04 -0.39 18.55
N GLY A 331 24.38 -1.49 18.15
CA GLY A 331 23.97 -2.54 19.09
C GLY A 331 22.79 -2.17 20.00
N ARG A 332 22.12 -1.04 19.75
CA ARG A 332 20.91 -0.59 20.46
C ARG A 332 19.70 -0.55 19.55
N LEU A 333 18.57 -1.00 20.09
CA LEU A 333 17.26 -0.92 19.48
C LEU A 333 16.45 0.16 20.19
N TYR A 334 15.99 1.17 19.45
CA TYR A 334 15.13 2.23 19.95
C TYR A 334 13.71 2.04 19.41
N ILE A 335 12.73 2.00 20.29
CA ILE A 335 11.31 1.84 19.90
C ILE A 335 10.40 2.63 20.83
N VAL A 336 9.38 3.26 20.27
CA VAL A 336 8.46 4.13 21.01
C VAL A 336 7.12 3.41 21.18
N ASP A 337 6.66 3.20 22.41
CA ASP A 337 5.36 2.58 22.65
C ASP A 337 4.19 3.55 22.42
N ASN A 338 2.95 3.04 22.44
CA ASN A 338 1.74 3.83 22.20
C ASN A 338 1.56 4.99 23.20
N SER A 339 2.21 4.94 24.36
CA SER A 339 2.21 5.99 25.40
C SER A 339 3.40 6.95 25.26
N ALA A 340 4.09 6.93 24.12
CA ALA A 340 5.25 7.74 23.81
C ALA A 340 6.42 7.55 24.79
N ASN A 341 6.57 6.35 25.36
CA ASN A 341 7.81 5.98 26.03
C ASN A 341 8.76 5.37 25.00
N MET A 342 9.93 5.98 24.84
CA MET A 342 11.02 5.44 24.06
C MET A 342 11.81 4.45 24.91
N HIS A 343 11.82 3.20 24.48
CA HIS A 343 12.62 2.12 25.06
C HIS A 343 13.93 2.03 24.29
N ALA A 344 15.05 2.01 25.00
CA ALA A 344 16.35 1.60 24.45
C ALA A 344 16.69 0.21 24.96
N LEU A 345 16.78 -0.76 24.06
CA LEU A 345 17.07 -2.16 24.36
C LEU A 345 18.44 -2.53 23.79
N ASN A 346 19.15 -3.41 24.48
CA ASN A 346 20.32 -4.07 23.91
C ASN A 346 19.86 -4.98 22.77
N ALA A 347 20.40 -4.79 21.57
CA ALA A 347 19.99 -5.52 20.39
C ALA A 347 20.39 -7.01 20.42
N THR A 348 21.37 -7.39 21.25
CA THR A 348 21.86 -8.77 21.36
C THR A 348 21.01 -9.63 22.29
N ASP A 349 20.50 -9.08 23.39
CA ASP A 349 19.81 -9.86 24.43
C ASP A 349 18.45 -9.29 24.89
N GLY A 350 18.05 -8.11 24.37
CA GLY A 350 16.78 -7.46 24.69
C GLY A 350 16.74 -6.76 26.05
N THR A 351 17.85 -6.72 26.79
CA THR A 351 17.88 -6.07 28.11
C THR A 351 17.65 -4.56 27.98
N PRO A 352 16.78 -3.97 28.82
CA PRO A 352 16.50 -2.53 28.74
C PRO A 352 17.66 -1.72 29.31
N HIS A 353 18.12 -0.73 28.55
CA HIS A 353 19.06 0.29 29.02
C HIS A 353 18.32 1.39 29.78
N TRP A 354 17.26 1.92 29.18
CA TRP A 354 16.45 3.00 29.75
C TRP A 354 15.10 3.13 29.04
N ILE A 355 14.21 3.87 29.69
CA ILE A 355 12.94 4.33 29.16
C ILE A 355 12.92 5.85 29.28
N HIS A 356 12.58 6.55 28.20
CA HIS A 356 12.49 8.01 28.16
C HIS A 356 11.15 8.45 27.57
N ASN A 357 10.36 9.22 28.32
CA ASN A 357 9.07 9.70 27.83
C ASN A 357 9.27 10.93 26.91
N ILE A 358 8.68 10.88 25.71
CA ILE A 358 8.81 11.94 24.70
C ILE A 358 7.48 12.66 24.42
N GLY A 359 6.43 12.34 25.17
CA GLY A 359 5.08 12.87 24.95
C GLY A 359 3.99 11.94 25.46
N THR A 360 2.89 11.87 24.72
CA THR A 360 1.68 11.14 25.18
C THR A 360 1.16 10.10 24.21
N VAL A 361 1.41 10.24 22.90
CA VAL A 361 0.91 9.32 21.88
C VAL A 361 2.01 8.94 20.89
N GLY A 362 2.60 7.76 21.07
CA GLY A 362 3.67 7.26 20.22
C GLY A 362 3.16 6.50 19.01
N LYS A 363 3.13 7.15 17.85
CA LYS A 363 2.88 6.48 16.55
C LYS A 363 3.89 6.84 15.47
N GLY A 364 4.54 8.00 15.57
CA GLY A 364 5.63 8.38 14.68
C GLY A 364 6.89 7.58 14.96
N SER A 365 7.54 7.09 13.90
CA SER A 365 8.81 6.35 14.03
C SER A 365 9.99 7.33 14.18
N PRO A 366 10.91 7.11 15.13
CA PRO A 366 12.09 7.96 15.27
C PRO A 366 13.10 7.72 14.14
N VAL A 367 14.01 8.67 13.96
CA VAL A 367 15.20 8.54 13.10
C VAL A 367 16.44 8.81 13.93
N PHE A 368 17.47 7.99 13.76
CA PHE A 368 18.79 8.24 14.33
C PHE A 368 19.68 8.93 13.29
N ALA A 369 20.26 10.06 13.64
CA ALA A 369 21.21 10.78 12.79
C ALA A 369 22.10 11.68 13.64
N ASP A 370 23.35 11.89 13.22
CA ASP A 370 24.31 12.77 13.92
C ASP A 370 24.36 12.54 15.44
N GLY A 371 24.41 11.27 15.86
CA GLY A 371 24.47 10.88 17.28
C GLY A 371 23.19 11.12 18.09
N ARG A 372 22.07 11.46 17.46
CA ARG A 372 20.81 11.88 18.11
C ARG A 372 19.61 11.13 17.55
N LEU A 373 18.54 11.11 18.33
CA LEU A 373 17.22 10.63 17.90
C LEU A 373 16.30 11.82 17.65
N TYR A 374 15.70 11.84 16.47
CA TYR A 374 14.67 12.78 16.05
C TYR A 374 13.32 12.07 16.11
N ALA A 375 12.49 12.44 17.08
CA ALA A 375 11.33 11.66 17.46
C ALA A 375 10.05 12.51 17.43
N PRO A 376 9.14 12.25 16.47
CA PRO A 376 7.81 12.84 16.49
C PRO A 376 6.86 12.07 17.41
N GLU A 377 5.88 12.78 17.97
CA GLU A 377 4.70 12.19 18.62
C GLU A 377 3.41 12.84 18.10
N VAL A 378 2.31 12.11 18.16
CA VAL A 378 1.09 12.45 17.40
C VAL A 378 0.40 13.71 17.90
N ASN A 379 0.48 14.02 19.20
CA ASN A 379 -0.14 15.21 19.77
C ASN A 379 0.66 16.49 19.51
N GLY A 380 1.67 16.44 18.65
CA GLY A 380 2.25 17.62 18.04
C GLY A 380 3.67 17.95 18.43
N ARG A 381 4.31 17.16 19.29
CA ARG A 381 5.68 17.40 19.71
C ARG A 381 6.70 16.71 18.80
N PHE A 382 7.77 17.43 18.48
CA PHE A 382 8.95 16.87 17.84
C PHE A 382 10.18 17.12 18.73
N THR A 383 10.83 16.03 19.12
CA THR A 383 11.85 16.03 20.18
C THR A 383 13.18 15.54 19.62
N ILE A 384 14.25 16.26 19.95
CA ILE A 384 15.64 15.89 19.67
C ILE A 384 16.27 15.35 20.94
N ILE A 385 16.82 14.14 20.87
CA ILE A 385 17.23 13.38 22.04
C ILE A 385 18.69 12.94 21.88
N ALA A 386 19.51 13.17 22.91
CA ALA A 386 20.82 12.55 23.05
C ALA A 386 20.66 11.20 23.78
N PRO A 387 20.87 10.07 23.09
CA PRO A 387 20.84 8.76 23.75
C PRO A 387 22.16 8.51 24.51
N GLY A 388 22.07 8.32 25.83
CA GLY A 388 23.17 7.85 26.66
C GLY A 388 23.11 6.35 26.96
N ASP A 389 24.05 5.87 27.77
CA ASP A 389 24.15 4.43 28.10
C ASP A 389 23.09 3.95 29.10
N LYS A 390 22.72 4.83 30.05
CA LYS A 390 21.81 4.53 31.17
C LYS A 390 20.58 5.45 31.23
N SER A 391 20.57 6.50 30.42
CA SER A 391 19.49 7.47 30.32
C SER A 391 19.57 8.16 28.96
N ALA A 392 18.50 8.86 28.59
CA ALA A 392 18.51 9.80 27.48
C ALA A 392 18.29 11.22 28.00
N GLU A 393 18.74 12.20 27.23
CA GLU A 393 18.52 13.62 27.50
C GLU A 393 17.72 14.22 26.35
N THR A 394 16.63 14.92 26.67
CA THR A 394 15.95 15.78 25.71
C THR A 394 16.81 17.03 25.51
N ILE A 395 17.38 17.17 24.32
CA ILE A 395 18.17 18.35 23.94
C ILE A 395 17.23 19.52 23.68
N ASP A 396 16.20 19.26 22.88
CA ASP A 396 15.20 20.25 22.51
C ASP A 396 13.86 19.60 22.14
N SER A 397 12.78 20.36 22.30
CA SER A 397 11.42 19.88 22.04
C SER A 397 10.46 21.04 21.82
N ASP A 398 9.81 21.06 20.67
CA ASP A 398 8.83 22.09 20.31
C ASP A 398 7.61 21.47 19.62
N VAL A 399 6.63 22.30 19.30
CA VAL A 399 5.38 21.95 18.62
C VAL A 399 5.14 22.86 17.42
N ILE A 400 4.32 22.41 16.47
CA ILE A 400 3.81 23.26 15.39
C ILE A 400 2.39 23.69 15.75
N PRO A 401 2.12 24.97 16.07
CA PRO A 401 0.78 25.41 16.43
C PRO A 401 -0.14 25.42 15.20
N MET A 402 -1.39 25.02 15.42
CA MET A 402 -2.48 25.21 14.46
C MET A 402 -3.30 26.45 14.84
N PRO A 403 -3.99 27.12 13.89
CA PRO A 403 -4.77 28.33 14.16
C PRO A 403 -5.82 28.19 15.27
N GLU A 404 -6.37 26.98 15.46
CA GLU A 404 -7.34 26.65 16.49
C GLU A 404 -6.74 26.39 17.89
N GLY A 405 -5.43 26.58 18.08
CA GLY A 405 -4.76 26.54 19.38
C GLY A 405 -4.29 25.16 19.85
N ARG A 406 -4.51 24.10 19.06
CA ARG A 406 -3.85 22.79 19.27
C ARG A 406 -2.55 22.71 18.48
N ALA A 407 -1.74 21.68 18.72
CA ALA A 407 -0.59 21.38 17.88
C ALA A 407 -0.97 20.50 16.67
N ALA A 408 -0.23 20.65 15.57
CA ALA A 408 -0.38 19.88 14.35
C ALA A 408 0.03 18.43 14.57
N GLU A 409 -0.73 17.46 14.09
CA GLU A 409 -0.41 16.05 14.33
C GLU A 409 0.84 15.60 13.52
N PHE A 410 1.74 14.83 14.15
CA PHE A 410 2.86 14.16 13.47
C PHE A 410 2.64 12.65 13.39
N TYR A 411 2.33 12.14 12.20
CA TYR A 411 2.20 10.70 11.96
C TYR A 411 3.44 10.11 11.26
N GLY A 412 4.02 10.85 10.31
CA GLY A 412 5.22 10.46 9.57
C GLY A 412 6.48 10.50 10.42
N ALA A 413 7.49 9.75 9.99
CA ALA A 413 8.85 9.95 10.47
C ALA A 413 9.46 11.20 9.80
N PRO A 414 10.46 11.85 10.42
CA PRO A 414 11.27 12.84 9.71
C PRO A 414 12.06 12.17 8.58
N ALA A 415 12.31 12.92 7.51
CA ALA A 415 13.28 12.55 6.47
C ALA A 415 14.57 13.36 6.68
N VAL A 416 15.73 12.74 6.49
CA VAL A 416 17.01 13.39 6.78
C VAL A 416 17.90 13.32 5.55
N ALA A 417 18.16 14.45 4.92
CA ALA A 417 18.93 14.55 3.67
C ALA A 417 19.55 15.93 3.48
N TYR A 418 20.71 16.00 2.83
CA TYR A 418 21.38 17.25 2.46
C TYR A 418 21.67 18.17 3.66
N GLY A 419 22.06 17.60 4.80
CA GLY A 419 22.28 18.32 6.06
C GLY A 419 21.02 18.94 6.67
N ARG A 420 19.83 18.41 6.34
CA ARG A 420 18.54 18.95 6.77
C ARG A 420 17.61 17.85 7.25
N VAL A 421 16.68 18.25 8.12
CA VAL A 421 15.55 17.43 8.57
C VAL A 421 14.28 17.98 7.93
N TYR A 422 13.53 17.13 7.23
CA TYR A 422 12.27 17.48 6.58
C TYR A 422 11.11 16.79 7.28
N ILE A 423 10.04 17.55 7.52
CA ILE A 423 8.84 17.05 8.19
C ILE A 423 7.61 17.50 7.42
N SER A 424 6.60 16.62 7.33
CA SER A 424 5.29 16.95 6.79
C SER A 424 4.21 16.71 7.84
N THR A 425 3.36 17.71 8.02
CA THR A 425 2.20 17.68 8.91
C THR A 425 1.00 18.30 8.19
N GLU A 426 -0.13 18.39 8.89
CA GLU A 426 -1.29 19.10 8.38
C GLU A 426 -1.13 20.63 8.40
N ALA A 427 -0.10 21.15 9.06
CA ALA A 427 0.26 22.56 9.04
C ALA A 427 1.16 22.96 7.86
N GLY A 428 1.81 22.01 7.21
CA GLY A 428 2.76 22.30 6.14
C GLY A 428 3.91 21.29 6.03
N ILE A 429 4.88 21.66 5.21
CA ILE A 429 6.18 20.99 5.09
C ILE A 429 7.22 21.95 5.65
N PHE A 430 8.13 21.41 6.45
CA PHE A 430 9.17 22.17 7.13
C PHE A 430 10.53 21.56 6.79
N ALA A 431 11.48 22.40 6.40
CA ALA A 431 12.88 22.02 6.30
C ALA A 431 13.69 22.73 7.37
N LEU A 432 14.28 21.94 8.26
CA LEU A 432 15.09 22.41 9.37
C LEU A 432 16.56 22.13 9.08
N GLY A 433 17.42 23.12 9.34
CA GLY A 433 18.84 23.04 9.00
C GLY A 433 19.60 24.31 9.40
N ASN A 434 20.90 24.31 9.15
CA ASN A 434 21.73 25.50 9.35
C ASN A 434 21.66 26.43 8.13
N LYS A 435 21.05 27.63 8.27
CA LYS A 435 20.96 28.63 7.17
C LYS A 435 22.31 29.07 6.61
N LYS A 436 23.39 28.94 7.37
CA LYS A 436 24.74 29.29 6.94
C LYS A 436 25.44 28.15 6.19
N ALA A 437 24.92 26.92 6.30
CA ALA A 437 25.47 25.78 5.59
C ALA A 437 25.13 25.85 4.10
N ARG A 438 26.10 25.54 3.24
CA ARG A 438 25.88 25.50 1.79
C ARG A 438 25.01 24.29 1.44
N PHE A 439 23.90 24.52 0.75
CA PHE A 439 23.08 23.45 0.19
C PHE A 439 23.83 22.71 -0.92
N LYS A 440 23.84 21.37 -0.85
CA LYS A 440 24.46 20.51 -1.85
C LYS A 440 23.62 19.25 -2.01
N VAL A 441 23.09 19.07 -3.23
CA VAL A 441 22.46 17.82 -3.62
C VAL A 441 23.54 16.76 -3.81
N LYS A 442 23.35 15.59 -3.20
CA LYS A 442 24.16 14.41 -3.49
C LYS A 442 23.25 13.21 -3.71
N LYS A 443 23.38 12.65 -4.91
CA LYS A 443 22.62 11.47 -5.32
C LYS A 443 23.01 10.26 -4.48
N SER A 444 22.03 9.41 -4.22
CA SER A 444 22.21 8.08 -3.66
C SER A 444 23.08 7.23 -4.57
N LYS A 445 23.82 6.29 -3.97
CA LYS A 445 24.43 5.21 -4.74
C LYS A 445 23.30 4.31 -5.25
N THR A 446 23.20 4.15 -6.56
CA THR A 446 22.18 3.33 -7.23
C THR A 446 22.67 1.89 -7.44
N ASP A 447 23.27 1.30 -6.42
CA ASP A 447 23.81 -0.07 -6.52
C ASP A 447 22.82 -1.05 -5.90
N TYR A 448 21.70 -1.27 -6.60
CA TYR A 448 20.94 -2.48 -6.34
C TYR A 448 21.86 -3.68 -6.61
N PRO A 449 22.06 -4.59 -5.65
CA PRO A 449 22.93 -5.74 -5.84
C PRO A 449 22.22 -6.74 -6.75
N ARG A 450 22.27 -6.47 -8.07
CA ARG A 450 21.80 -7.33 -9.17
C ARG A 450 22.71 -8.55 -9.30
N SER A 451 22.77 -9.36 -8.24
CA SER A 451 23.57 -10.57 -8.19
C SER A 451 23.09 -11.54 -9.25
N LYS A 452 23.96 -11.81 -10.22
CA LYS A 452 23.73 -12.84 -11.24
C LYS A 452 24.01 -14.21 -10.65
N ALA A 453 23.24 -15.20 -11.10
CA ALA A 453 23.55 -16.57 -10.78
C ALA A 453 24.93 -16.96 -11.38
N PRO A 454 25.70 -17.86 -10.73
CA PRO A 454 26.89 -18.47 -11.32
C PRO A 454 26.58 -19.05 -12.71
N LYS A 455 27.56 -19.07 -13.63
CA LYS A 455 27.36 -19.48 -15.04
C LYS A 455 26.66 -20.84 -15.22
N ASN A 456 26.85 -21.77 -14.28
CA ASN A 456 26.29 -23.12 -14.31
C ASN A 456 25.29 -23.37 -13.17
N ALA A 457 24.66 -22.33 -12.63
CA ALA A 457 23.68 -22.47 -11.57
C ALA A 457 22.46 -23.25 -12.07
N ALA A 458 22.00 -24.22 -11.27
CA ALA A 458 20.77 -24.94 -11.55
C ALA A 458 19.57 -24.03 -11.31
N ALA A 459 18.60 -24.07 -12.23
CA ALA A 459 17.30 -23.46 -12.01
C ALA A 459 16.56 -24.22 -10.91
N THR A 460 15.92 -23.48 -10.00
CA THR A 460 15.03 -24.04 -8.97
C THR A 460 13.67 -23.36 -8.94
N HIS A 461 13.49 -22.28 -9.69
CA HIS A 461 12.25 -21.51 -9.73
C HIS A 461 12.07 -20.89 -11.13
N LEU A 462 10.85 -20.99 -11.66
CA LEU A 462 10.45 -20.34 -12.90
C LEU A 462 9.52 -19.16 -12.59
N GLN A 463 9.56 -18.14 -13.43
CA GLN A 463 8.66 -16.99 -13.33
C GLN A 463 8.16 -16.60 -14.72
N ILE A 464 6.84 -16.59 -14.88
CA ILE A 464 6.17 -16.11 -16.08
C ILE A 464 6.00 -14.58 -15.98
N ILE A 465 6.19 -13.87 -17.09
CA ILE A 465 5.96 -12.43 -17.21
C ILE A 465 5.06 -12.17 -18.44
N PRO A 466 3.95 -11.43 -18.30
CA PRO A 466 3.38 -10.93 -17.04
C PRO A 466 2.91 -12.06 -16.10
N GLY A 467 3.05 -11.86 -14.79
CA GLY A 467 2.70 -12.87 -13.78
C GLY A 467 1.20 -13.01 -13.51
N GLU A 468 0.41 -12.02 -13.94
CA GLU A 468 -1.05 -12.05 -13.95
C GLU A 468 -1.56 -11.02 -14.97
N ILE A 469 -2.65 -11.34 -15.66
CA ILE A 469 -3.37 -10.37 -16.49
C ILE A 469 -4.88 -10.40 -16.21
N VAL A 470 -5.47 -9.21 -16.24
CA VAL A 470 -6.92 -8.98 -16.29
C VAL A 470 -7.14 -8.07 -17.49
N THR A 471 -7.87 -8.53 -18.49
CA THR A 471 -7.92 -7.91 -19.81
C THR A 471 -9.30 -8.00 -20.45
N GLN A 472 -9.57 -7.17 -21.46
CA GLN A 472 -10.76 -7.25 -22.30
C GLN A 472 -10.67 -8.44 -23.29
N PRO A 473 -11.81 -8.89 -23.86
CA PRO A 473 -11.83 -9.87 -24.93
C PRO A 473 -11.11 -9.41 -26.20
N GLY A 474 -10.66 -10.38 -26.98
CA GLY A 474 -9.97 -10.15 -28.24
C GLY A 474 -8.53 -9.66 -28.09
N GLY A 475 -7.77 -9.74 -29.18
CA GLY A 475 -6.35 -9.42 -29.21
C GLY A 475 -5.43 -10.60 -28.83
N GLU A 476 -4.15 -10.30 -28.67
CA GLU A 476 -3.11 -11.27 -28.36
C GLU A 476 -2.26 -10.76 -27.19
N VAL A 477 -1.91 -11.66 -26.28
CA VAL A 477 -0.93 -11.38 -25.21
C VAL A 477 0.23 -12.35 -25.32
N GLU A 478 1.44 -11.81 -25.27
CA GLU A 478 2.67 -12.58 -25.27
C GLU A 478 3.24 -12.70 -23.85
N PHE A 479 3.74 -13.89 -23.52
CA PHE A 479 4.37 -14.20 -22.26
C PHE A 479 5.84 -14.57 -22.46
N SER A 480 6.64 -14.36 -21.43
CA SER A 480 8.01 -14.87 -21.35
C SER A 480 8.19 -15.62 -20.05
N VAL A 481 9.20 -16.49 -19.99
CA VAL A 481 9.58 -17.19 -18.78
C VAL A 481 11.07 -16.99 -18.51
N ARG A 482 11.41 -16.81 -17.24
CA ARG A 482 12.79 -16.70 -16.78
C ARG A 482 13.02 -17.61 -15.57
N ALA A 483 14.26 -18.04 -15.39
CA ALA A 483 14.66 -18.94 -14.32
C ALA A 483 15.50 -18.24 -13.24
N PHE A 484 15.38 -18.73 -12.02
CA PHE A 484 16.17 -18.33 -10.86
C PHE A 484 16.79 -19.54 -10.18
N ASP A 485 17.94 -19.33 -9.54
CA ASP A 485 18.59 -20.35 -8.72
C ASP A 485 18.01 -20.42 -7.30
N ALA A 486 18.55 -21.35 -6.49
CA ALA A 486 18.11 -21.59 -5.11
C ALA A 486 18.20 -20.33 -4.21
N GLN A 487 19.09 -19.39 -4.51
CA GLN A 487 19.24 -18.13 -3.78
C GLN A 487 18.36 -17.00 -4.34
N GLY A 488 17.57 -17.26 -5.39
CA GLY A 488 16.73 -16.27 -6.04
C GLY A 488 17.53 -15.30 -6.92
N ARG A 489 18.70 -15.69 -7.41
CA ARG A 489 19.48 -14.92 -8.39
C ARG A 489 19.00 -15.27 -9.79
N LEU A 490 18.93 -14.25 -10.65
CA LEU A 490 18.48 -14.44 -12.04
C LEU A 490 19.50 -15.28 -12.81
N ILE A 491 19.02 -16.36 -13.43
CA ILE A 491 19.76 -17.14 -14.43
C ILE A 491 19.57 -16.49 -15.79
N GLY A 492 18.32 -16.19 -16.16
CA GLY A 492 17.96 -15.54 -17.42
C GLY A 492 16.65 -16.06 -18.01
N PRO A 493 16.27 -15.57 -19.21
CA PRO A 493 15.18 -16.17 -19.98
C PRO A 493 15.54 -17.61 -20.34
N ILE A 494 14.52 -18.48 -20.41
CA ILE A 494 14.66 -19.88 -20.83
C ILE A 494 13.54 -20.26 -21.79
N ASP A 495 13.73 -21.34 -22.53
CA ASP A 495 12.64 -21.99 -23.26
C ASP A 495 11.79 -22.82 -22.29
N ALA A 496 10.49 -22.90 -22.56
CA ALA A 496 9.56 -23.73 -21.81
C ALA A 496 8.45 -24.27 -22.72
N GLU A 497 7.88 -25.39 -22.31
CA GLU A 497 6.62 -25.88 -22.84
C GLU A 497 5.47 -25.13 -22.18
N TRP A 498 4.50 -24.72 -22.98
CA TRP A 498 3.37 -23.91 -22.52
C TRP A 498 2.07 -24.71 -22.60
N THR A 499 1.27 -24.64 -21.54
CA THR A 499 -0.08 -25.21 -21.52
C THR A 499 -1.07 -24.17 -20.98
N LEU A 500 -2.30 -24.22 -21.49
CA LEU A 500 -3.36 -23.28 -21.14
C LEU A 500 -4.59 -24.04 -20.67
N ALA A 501 -5.06 -23.69 -19.47
CA ALA A 501 -6.28 -24.21 -18.89
C ALA A 501 -7.34 -23.11 -18.76
N GLY A 502 -8.59 -23.45 -19.04
CA GLY A 502 -9.74 -22.53 -18.91
C GLY A 502 -10.09 -21.78 -20.21
N PRO A 503 -11.29 -21.19 -20.29
CA PRO A 503 -11.83 -20.59 -21.50
C PRO A 503 -11.30 -19.16 -21.74
N VAL A 504 -9.98 -18.97 -21.76
CA VAL A 504 -9.36 -17.64 -21.90
C VAL A 504 -8.82 -17.33 -23.29
N GLY A 505 -8.76 -18.33 -24.19
CA GLY A 505 -8.27 -18.13 -25.54
C GLY A 505 -7.66 -19.39 -26.15
N LYS A 506 -6.86 -19.18 -27.20
CA LYS A 506 -6.08 -20.23 -27.87
C LYS A 506 -4.59 -19.92 -27.73
N LEU A 507 -3.83 -20.91 -27.24
CA LEU A 507 -2.39 -20.82 -27.09
C LEU A 507 -1.68 -21.13 -28.41
N ASN A 508 -0.68 -20.32 -28.75
CA ASN A 508 0.25 -20.53 -29.86
C ASN A 508 1.67 -20.20 -29.38
N GLY A 509 2.45 -21.23 -29.03
CA GLY A 509 3.73 -21.03 -28.36
C GLY A 509 3.56 -20.33 -27.01
N ASN A 510 4.19 -19.15 -26.86
CA ASN A 510 4.11 -18.29 -25.69
C ASN A 510 3.05 -17.18 -25.80
N LYS A 511 2.21 -17.21 -26.85
CA LYS A 511 1.19 -16.21 -27.14
C LYS A 511 -0.20 -16.78 -26.95
N ILE A 512 -1.12 -15.97 -26.43
CA ILE A 512 -2.53 -16.32 -26.29
C ILE A 512 -3.35 -15.35 -27.13
N ALA A 513 -4.04 -15.87 -28.14
CA ALA A 513 -5.14 -15.19 -28.78
C ALA A 513 -6.34 -15.24 -27.83
N LEU A 514 -6.71 -14.10 -27.26
CA LEU A 514 -7.70 -14.02 -26.19
C LEU A 514 -9.10 -14.39 -26.71
N ALA A 515 -9.90 -15.04 -25.85
CA ALA A 515 -11.28 -15.37 -26.18
C ALA A 515 -12.13 -14.11 -26.39
N ASP A 516 -13.21 -14.25 -27.18
CA ASP A 516 -14.20 -13.19 -27.40
C ASP A 516 -15.24 -13.09 -26.26
N LYS A 517 -15.17 -14.02 -25.28
CA LYS A 517 -16.08 -14.10 -24.14
C LYS A 517 -15.29 -14.07 -22.84
N GLN A 518 -15.97 -13.70 -21.76
CA GLN A 518 -15.37 -13.73 -20.43
C GLN A 518 -14.92 -15.15 -20.04
N GLY A 519 -13.83 -15.23 -19.29
CA GLY A 519 -13.27 -16.51 -18.86
C GLY A 519 -12.09 -16.33 -17.91
N GLY A 520 -11.92 -17.29 -17.00
CA GLY A 520 -10.75 -17.38 -16.12
C GLY A 520 -9.92 -18.61 -16.47
N GLY A 521 -8.60 -18.47 -16.43
CA GLY A 521 -7.68 -19.53 -16.83
C GLY A 521 -6.30 -19.40 -16.20
N THR A 522 -5.51 -20.44 -16.40
CA THR A 522 -4.13 -20.55 -15.94
C THR A 522 -3.23 -20.90 -17.11
N LEU A 523 -2.20 -20.10 -17.33
CA LEU A 523 -1.09 -20.41 -18.22
C LEU A 523 0.02 -21.05 -17.39
N THR A 524 0.50 -22.22 -17.81
CA THR A 524 1.58 -22.94 -17.15
C THR A 524 2.77 -23.05 -18.09
N ALA A 525 3.96 -22.69 -17.60
CA ALA A 525 5.24 -22.89 -18.27
C ALA A 525 6.00 -24.03 -17.57
N THR A 526 6.49 -24.99 -18.33
CA THR A 526 7.24 -26.16 -17.83
C THR A 526 8.62 -26.21 -18.47
N ALA A 527 9.67 -26.33 -17.66
CA ALA A 527 11.04 -26.55 -18.13
C ALA A 527 11.74 -27.59 -17.24
N GLY A 528 11.99 -28.78 -17.79
CA GLY A 528 12.40 -29.93 -16.99
C GLY A 528 11.34 -30.28 -15.95
N ASP A 529 11.75 -30.40 -14.69
CA ASP A 529 10.85 -30.71 -13.56
C ASP A 529 10.22 -29.47 -12.92
N LEU A 530 10.51 -28.27 -13.42
CA LEU A 530 10.00 -27.02 -12.86
C LEU A 530 8.78 -26.52 -13.61
N THR A 531 7.83 -25.97 -12.87
CA THR A 531 6.66 -25.29 -13.42
C THR A 531 6.48 -23.90 -12.82
N ALA A 532 5.86 -23.00 -13.59
CA ALA A 532 5.33 -21.73 -13.11
C ALA A 532 3.94 -21.50 -13.68
N GLU A 533 3.12 -20.74 -12.95
CA GLU A 533 1.74 -20.43 -13.34
C GLU A 533 1.51 -18.92 -13.37
N ALA A 534 0.75 -18.46 -14.37
CA ALA A 534 0.20 -17.12 -14.44
C ALA A 534 -1.32 -17.20 -14.59
N ARG A 535 -2.03 -16.35 -13.85
CA ARG A 535 -3.50 -16.30 -13.91
C ARG A 535 -3.94 -15.32 -14.98
N ILE A 536 -4.96 -15.70 -15.75
CA ILE A 536 -5.54 -14.89 -16.81
C ILE A 536 -7.04 -14.74 -16.57
N ALA A 537 -7.53 -13.50 -16.53
CA ALA A 537 -8.95 -13.20 -16.61
C ALA A 537 -9.23 -12.37 -17.87
N VAL A 538 -10.05 -12.94 -18.75
CA VAL A 538 -10.72 -12.20 -19.81
C VAL A 538 -12.05 -11.72 -19.21
N LEU A 539 -12.17 -10.41 -19.00
CA LEU A 539 -13.38 -9.77 -18.51
C LEU A 539 -14.46 -9.74 -19.59
N PRO A 540 -15.71 -9.44 -19.24
CA PRO A 540 -16.73 -9.11 -20.23
C PRO A 540 -16.30 -8.03 -21.24
N PRO A 541 -16.79 -8.11 -22.49
CA PRO A 541 -16.62 -7.07 -23.50
C PRO A 541 -17.26 -5.73 -23.06
N ALA A 542 -16.93 -4.64 -23.76
CA ALA A 542 -17.47 -3.31 -23.46
C ALA A 542 -19.00 -3.27 -23.55
N GLU A 543 -19.57 -3.85 -24.62
CA GLU A 543 -20.99 -4.16 -24.72
C GLU A 543 -21.24 -5.56 -24.17
N TYR A 544 -22.02 -5.66 -23.09
CA TYR A 544 -22.19 -6.91 -22.37
C TYR A 544 -23.63 -7.09 -21.88
N SER A 545 -24.11 -8.34 -21.88
CA SER A 545 -25.39 -8.72 -21.29
C SER A 545 -25.27 -10.05 -20.55
N GLU A 546 -25.91 -10.17 -19.40
CA GLU A 546 -25.85 -11.35 -18.53
C GLU A 546 -27.15 -11.57 -17.78
N ASP A 547 -27.77 -12.72 -18.03
CA ASP A 547 -28.97 -13.22 -17.36
C ASP A 547 -28.65 -14.32 -16.33
N PHE A 548 -27.35 -14.65 -16.16
CA PHE A 548 -26.83 -15.67 -15.26
C PHE A 548 -27.30 -17.12 -15.56
N GLU A 549 -28.08 -17.33 -16.61
CA GLU A 549 -28.58 -18.65 -17.02
C GLU A 549 -27.45 -19.56 -17.53
N GLY A 550 -26.35 -18.97 -18.00
CA GLY A 550 -25.14 -19.69 -18.39
C GLY A 550 -24.35 -20.28 -17.21
N PHE A 551 -24.60 -19.85 -15.96
CA PHE A 551 -23.76 -20.23 -14.82
C PHE A 551 -24.26 -21.46 -14.06
N ALA A 552 -23.33 -22.21 -13.49
CA ALA A 552 -23.66 -23.25 -12.51
C ALA A 552 -24.06 -22.64 -11.16
N ALA A 553 -25.02 -23.26 -10.47
CA ALA A 553 -25.45 -22.85 -9.13
C ALA A 553 -24.27 -22.88 -8.12
N ASP A 554 -24.32 -21.97 -7.15
CA ASP A 554 -23.32 -21.73 -6.11
C ASP A 554 -21.90 -21.40 -6.62
N LYS A 555 -21.74 -21.12 -7.92
CA LYS A 555 -20.52 -20.52 -8.49
C LYS A 555 -20.61 -19.00 -8.48
N SER A 556 -19.50 -18.34 -8.84
CA SER A 556 -19.42 -16.90 -9.04
C SER A 556 -18.79 -16.61 -10.40
N PRO A 557 -19.17 -15.51 -11.05
CA PRO A 557 -18.39 -14.93 -12.13
C PRO A 557 -16.93 -14.69 -11.73
N ILE A 558 -16.04 -14.64 -12.73
CA ILE A 558 -14.60 -14.34 -12.58
C ILE A 558 -14.31 -12.84 -12.38
N TRP A 559 -15.35 -12.08 -12.07
CA TRP A 559 -15.30 -10.65 -11.81
C TRP A 559 -14.52 -10.34 -10.51
N VAL A 560 -13.95 -9.14 -10.46
CA VAL A 560 -13.12 -8.71 -9.33
C VAL A 560 -14.01 -8.42 -8.13
N GLY A 561 -13.74 -9.08 -6.99
CA GLY A 561 -14.46 -8.86 -5.74
C GLY A 561 -15.71 -9.74 -5.52
N THR A 562 -16.02 -10.66 -6.44
CA THR A 562 -17.25 -11.45 -6.43
C THR A 562 -17.14 -12.74 -5.61
N GLY A 563 -16.05 -13.50 -5.79
CA GLY A 563 -16.02 -14.94 -5.51
C GLY A 563 -16.32 -15.41 -4.07
N SER A 564 -16.08 -14.56 -3.05
CA SER A 564 -16.39 -14.90 -1.64
C SER A 564 -17.63 -14.19 -1.12
N LYS A 565 -18.21 -13.30 -1.92
CA LYS A 565 -19.23 -12.34 -1.49
C LYS A 565 -20.56 -12.57 -2.19
N PHE A 566 -20.55 -13.02 -3.44
CA PHE A 566 -21.74 -13.29 -4.23
C PHE A 566 -21.77 -14.77 -4.64
N LYS A 567 -22.92 -15.24 -5.11
CA LYS A 567 -23.06 -16.57 -5.71
C LYS A 567 -24.28 -16.66 -6.61
N ILE A 568 -24.23 -17.54 -7.60
CA ILE A 568 -25.38 -17.87 -8.43
C ILE A 568 -26.36 -18.73 -7.66
N ARG A 569 -27.66 -18.41 -7.74
CA ARG A 569 -28.74 -19.16 -7.10
C ARG A 569 -29.86 -19.40 -8.09
N ALA A 570 -30.31 -20.64 -8.19
CA ALA A 570 -31.59 -20.95 -8.83
C ALA A 570 -32.75 -20.59 -7.89
N LEU A 571 -33.70 -19.83 -8.42
CA LEU A 571 -34.95 -19.44 -7.78
C LEU A 571 -35.99 -20.56 -7.91
N ALA A 572 -37.14 -20.39 -7.25
CA ALA A 572 -38.19 -21.42 -7.22
C ALA A 572 -38.84 -21.66 -8.60
N ASP A 573 -38.80 -20.67 -9.49
CA ASP A 573 -39.25 -20.73 -10.88
C ASP A 573 -38.19 -21.34 -11.82
N GLY A 574 -37.00 -21.66 -11.32
CA GLY A 574 -35.89 -22.23 -12.08
C GLY A 574 -34.88 -21.21 -12.59
N ASN A 575 -35.22 -19.91 -12.59
CA ASN A 575 -34.34 -18.85 -13.07
C ASN A 575 -33.12 -18.70 -12.15
N LYS A 576 -31.94 -18.45 -12.72
CA LYS A 576 -30.70 -18.24 -11.99
C LYS A 576 -30.37 -16.77 -11.92
N VAL A 577 -29.97 -16.34 -10.74
CA VAL A 577 -29.64 -14.94 -10.46
C VAL A 577 -28.37 -14.86 -9.63
N LEU A 578 -27.69 -13.71 -9.71
CA LEU A 578 -26.56 -13.42 -8.83
C LEU A 578 -27.07 -12.92 -7.49
N VAL A 579 -26.70 -13.59 -6.41
CA VAL A 579 -27.14 -13.25 -5.05
C VAL A 579 -25.97 -12.73 -4.23
N LYS A 580 -26.19 -11.61 -3.53
CA LYS A 580 -25.35 -11.13 -2.45
C LYS A 580 -25.98 -11.48 -1.09
N PRO A 581 -25.58 -12.58 -0.44
CA PRO A 581 -26.06 -12.90 0.90
C PRO A 581 -25.45 -11.97 1.96
N PRO A 582 -26.07 -11.87 3.15
CA PRO A 582 -25.43 -11.26 4.31
C PRO A 582 -24.08 -11.87 4.61
N ALA A 583 -23.11 -11.01 4.98
CA ALA A 583 -21.83 -11.48 5.46
C ALA A 583 -22.05 -12.31 6.74
N ALA A 584 -21.47 -13.50 6.80
CA ALA A 584 -21.57 -14.36 7.99
C ALA A 584 -20.90 -13.70 9.21
N ARG A 585 -19.81 -12.96 8.99
CA ARG A 585 -19.10 -12.11 9.95
C ARG A 585 -18.48 -10.93 9.20
N GLY A 586 -18.41 -9.76 9.83
CA GLY A 586 -17.73 -8.59 9.27
C GLY A 586 -18.65 -7.65 8.47
N LEU A 587 -18.11 -7.07 7.40
CA LEU A 587 -18.75 -5.96 6.67
C LEU A 587 -19.76 -6.46 5.64
N HIS A 588 -21.00 -5.99 5.73
CA HIS A 588 -22.08 -6.33 4.78
C HIS A 588 -21.89 -5.71 3.38
N ARG A 589 -21.02 -4.70 3.26
CA ARG A 589 -20.75 -4.00 2.00
C ARG A 589 -19.86 -4.81 1.07
N ALA A 590 -20.21 -4.87 -0.20
CA ALA A 590 -19.39 -5.43 -1.27
C ALA A 590 -19.56 -4.61 -2.55
N ASN A 591 -18.44 -4.47 -3.26
CA ASN A 591 -18.42 -4.00 -4.64
C ASN A 591 -17.86 -5.15 -5.48
N THR A 592 -18.35 -5.26 -6.71
CA THR A 592 -17.81 -6.16 -7.73
C THR A 592 -17.62 -5.39 -9.02
N TYR A 593 -16.54 -5.70 -9.75
CA TYR A 593 -16.14 -5.00 -10.98
C TYR A 593 -15.95 -6.00 -12.10
N PHE A 594 -16.50 -5.70 -13.28
CA PHE A 594 -16.55 -6.63 -14.41
C PHE A 594 -16.21 -5.96 -15.74
N GLY A 595 -15.49 -4.85 -15.70
CA GLY A 595 -14.81 -4.26 -16.84
C GLY A 595 -13.44 -3.73 -16.43
N THR A 596 -12.77 -2.99 -17.32
CA THR A 596 -11.44 -2.45 -17.02
C THR A 596 -11.52 -1.05 -16.40
N PRO A 597 -10.54 -0.62 -15.60
CA PRO A 597 -10.52 0.72 -14.97
C PRO A 597 -10.49 1.90 -15.96
N ASN A 598 -10.23 1.63 -17.24
CA ASN A 598 -10.09 2.62 -18.29
C ASN A 598 -11.37 2.82 -19.12
N MET A 599 -12.44 2.06 -18.85
CA MET A 599 -13.73 2.24 -19.51
C MET A 599 -14.32 3.61 -19.21
N THR A 600 -15.05 4.17 -20.17
CA THR A 600 -15.73 5.46 -20.05
C THR A 600 -16.88 5.55 -21.06
N GLY A 601 -17.83 6.46 -20.83
CA GLY A 601 -18.91 6.77 -21.77
C GLY A 601 -19.89 5.63 -22.00
N TYR A 602 -20.21 4.85 -20.96
CA TYR A 602 -21.14 3.71 -21.05
C TYR A 602 -22.34 3.88 -20.12
N THR A 603 -23.44 3.21 -20.47
CA THR A 603 -24.61 3.00 -19.62
C THR A 603 -24.55 1.60 -19.03
N ILE A 604 -24.99 1.45 -17.77
CA ILE A 604 -25.18 0.17 -17.10
C ILE A 604 -26.63 0.03 -16.64
N GLN A 605 -27.20 -1.17 -16.78
CA GLN A 605 -28.53 -1.50 -16.29
C GLN A 605 -28.55 -2.90 -15.66
N THR A 606 -29.36 -3.11 -14.64
CA THR A 606 -29.64 -4.46 -14.08
C THR A 606 -31.01 -4.46 -13.45
N ASP A 607 -31.63 -5.65 -13.39
CA ASP A 607 -32.72 -5.89 -12.47
C ASP A 607 -32.16 -6.22 -11.09
N LEU A 608 -32.80 -5.68 -10.05
CA LEU A 608 -32.39 -5.84 -8.67
C LEU A 608 -33.59 -6.05 -7.75
N LEU A 609 -33.40 -6.91 -6.74
CA LEU A 609 -34.39 -7.19 -5.70
C LEU A 609 -33.70 -7.26 -4.35
N GLY A 610 -34.30 -6.59 -3.37
CA GLY A 610 -33.81 -6.55 -1.99
C GLY A 610 -34.82 -7.21 -1.06
N ASN A 611 -34.37 -8.20 -0.28
CA ASN A 611 -35.20 -8.84 0.73
C ASN A 611 -35.13 -8.12 2.08
N LYS A 612 -36.07 -8.45 2.96
CA LYS A 612 -36.08 -7.98 4.35
C LYS A 612 -35.68 -9.11 5.29
N LYS A 613 -34.83 -8.80 6.27
CA LYS A 613 -34.52 -9.70 7.39
C LYS A 613 -34.77 -8.98 8.71
N ARG A 614 -35.85 -9.32 9.41
CA ARG A 614 -36.34 -8.58 10.59
C ARG A 614 -36.55 -7.09 10.23
N ARG A 615 -35.76 -6.18 10.81
CA ARG A 615 -35.80 -4.73 10.51
C ARG A 615 -34.75 -4.30 9.48
N ALA A 616 -33.86 -5.19 9.07
CA ALA A 616 -32.80 -4.88 8.12
C ALA A 616 -33.33 -4.94 6.69
N VAL A 617 -33.09 -3.84 5.96
CA VAL A 617 -33.35 -3.67 4.53
C VAL A 617 -32.02 -3.28 3.89
N PRO A 618 -31.64 -3.86 2.73
CA PRO A 618 -30.34 -3.61 2.11
C PRO A 618 -30.29 -2.28 1.35
N ASP A 619 -29.07 -1.82 1.06
CA ASP A 619 -28.83 -0.83 0.01
C ASP A 619 -28.21 -1.56 -1.18
N MET A 620 -28.67 -1.26 -2.39
CA MET A 620 -28.27 -1.96 -3.60
C MET A 620 -28.19 -1.00 -4.78
N GLY A 621 -27.32 -1.29 -5.74
CA GLY A 621 -27.24 -0.47 -6.94
C GLY A 621 -26.04 -0.75 -7.84
N LEU A 622 -25.68 0.28 -8.60
CA LEU A 622 -24.76 0.21 -9.72
C LEU A 622 -23.52 1.09 -9.48
N ILE A 623 -22.43 0.72 -10.14
CA ILE A 623 -21.19 1.48 -10.20
C ILE A 623 -20.88 1.75 -11.67
N ALA A 624 -20.68 3.02 -12.03
CA ALA A 624 -20.26 3.44 -13.36
C ALA A 624 -19.27 4.61 -13.26
N ASN A 625 -18.16 4.58 -14.02
CA ASN A 625 -17.12 5.62 -13.99
C ASN A 625 -16.70 6.02 -12.55
N ARG A 626 -16.61 5.03 -11.64
CA ARG A 626 -16.30 5.21 -10.20
C ARG A 626 -17.32 6.01 -9.39
N TYR A 627 -18.46 6.36 -9.98
CA TYR A 627 -19.66 6.81 -9.28
C TYR A 627 -20.48 5.61 -8.83
N THR A 628 -21.22 5.76 -7.73
CA THR A 628 -22.19 4.78 -7.23
C THR A 628 -23.58 5.39 -7.27
N LEU A 629 -24.52 4.71 -7.91
CA LEU A 629 -25.96 4.94 -7.78
C LEU A 629 -26.51 3.86 -6.85
N ASP A 630 -27.00 4.22 -5.67
CA ASP A 630 -27.59 3.26 -4.73
C ASP A 630 -29.01 3.64 -4.27
N MET A 631 -29.88 2.62 -4.30
CA MET A 631 -31.22 2.66 -3.75
C MET A 631 -31.15 2.17 -2.30
N MET A 632 -31.40 3.08 -1.35
CA MET A 632 -31.20 2.86 0.07
C MET A 632 -32.45 2.29 0.73
N GLY A 633 -32.28 1.16 1.42
CA GLY A 633 -33.38 0.44 2.05
C GLY A 633 -33.88 1.08 3.32
N TYR A 634 -32.96 1.42 4.23
CA TYR A 634 -33.32 2.00 5.52
C TYR A 634 -33.79 3.46 5.38
N HIS A 635 -33.10 4.23 4.54
CA HIS A 635 -33.37 5.65 4.37
C HIS A 635 -34.46 5.96 3.35
N GLN A 636 -34.83 5.00 2.48
CA GLN A 636 -35.81 5.19 1.42
C GLN A 636 -35.45 6.40 0.53
N GLN A 637 -34.24 6.32 -0.03
CA GLN A 637 -33.61 7.37 -0.83
C GLN A 637 -32.90 6.75 -2.03
N LEU A 638 -32.75 7.54 -3.08
CA LEU A 638 -31.85 7.24 -4.20
C LEU A 638 -30.69 8.24 -4.15
N GLN A 639 -29.45 7.75 -4.19
CA GLN A 639 -28.26 8.58 -4.11
C GLN A 639 -27.29 8.27 -5.24
N ILE A 640 -26.76 9.33 -5.86
CA ILE A 640 -25.54 9.30 -6.67
C ILE A 640 -24.39 9.83 -5.79
N ARG A 641 -23.23 9.17 -5.77
CA ARG A 641 -22.03 9.64 -5.03
C ARG A 641 -20.71 9.13 -5.61
N THR A 642 -19.60 9.82 -5.33
CA THR A 642 -18.23 9.33 -5.60
C THR A 642 -17.59 8.62 -4.41
N TRP A 643 -17.80 9.14 -3.21
CA TRP A 643 -17.03 8.78 -2.03
C TRP A 643 -17.97 8.57 -0.83
N ALA A 644 -17.96 7.35 -0.29
CA ALA A 644 -18.96 6.96 0.71
C ALA A 644 -18.73 7.55 2.11
N ALA A 645 -17.50 8.00 2.41
CA ALA A 645 -17.19 8.61 3.72
C ALA A 645 -17.27 10.14 3.69
N GLU A 646 -17.16 10.73 2.51
CA GLU A 646 -17.21 12.18 2.30
C GLU A 646 -18.05 12.43 1.06
N LEU A 647 -19.20 13.09 1.23
CA LEU A 647 -20.13 13.33 0.14
C LEU A 647 -19.68 14.51 -0.75
N ARG A 648 -18.40 14.53 -1.13
CA ARG A 648 -17.74 15.52 -2.00
C ARG A 648 -18.61 15.87 -3.19
N MET A 649 -18.96 14.84 -3.96
CA MET A 649 -20.02 14.86 -4.95
C MET A 649 -21.04 13.83 -4.50
N ALA A 650 -22.22 14.31 -4.12
CA ALA A 650 -23.39 13.47 -3.97
C ALA A 650 -24.66 14.25 -4.30
N LYS A 651 -25.66 13.54 -4.83
CA LYS A 651 -27.03 14.01 -4.91
C LYS A 651 -27.94 12.94 -4.33
N THR A 652 -28.89 13.36 -3.51
CA THR A 652 -29.88 12.47 -2.89
C THR A 652 -31.28 12.98 -3.22
N VAL A 653 -32.18 12.08 -3.57
CA VAL A 653 -33.61 12.35 -3.70
C VAL A 653 -34.41 11.34 -2.87
N PRO A 654 -35.59 11.73 -2.33
CA PRO A 654 -36.51 10.75 -1.76
C PRO A 654 -36.89 9.70 -2.81
N PHE A 655 -36.84 8.42 -2.45
CA PHE A 655 -37.25 7.33 -3.33
C PHE A 655 -37.72 6.14 -2.50
N THR A 656 -39.02 5.87 -2.54
CA THR A 656 -39.63 4.76 -1.81
C THR A 656 -39.64 3.50 -2.67
N TRP A 657 -39.25 2.37 -2.08
CA TRP A 657 -39.26 1.07 -2.75
C TRP A 657 -39.65 -0.06 -1.79
N GLU A 658 -40.19 -1.13 -2.34
CA GLU A 658 -40.73 -2.26 -1.60
C GLU A 658 -39.81 -3.48 -1.64
N THR A 659 -39.60 -4.10 -0.48
CA THR A 659 -38.80 -5.33 -0.40
C THR A 659 -39.52 -6.51 -1.03
N GLY A 660 -38.78 -7.39 -1.69
CA GLY A 660 -39.37 -8.55 -2.40
C GLY A 660 -39.94 -8.20 -3.78
N THR A 661 -39.81 -6.94 -4.21
CA THR A 661 -40.20 -6.47 -5.55
C THR A 661 -38.95 -6.32 -6.42
N TRP A 662 -39.06 -6.74 -7.69
CA TRP A 662 -38.02 -6.52 -8.69
C TRP A 662 -38.12 -5.11 -9.27
N TYR A 663 -36.99 -4.41 -9.29
CA TYR A 663 -36.84 -3.11 -9.94
C TYR A 663 -35.79 -3.22 -11.03
N THR A 664 -35.97 -2.50 -12.13
CA THR A 664 -34.89 -2.22 -13.07
C THR A 664 -34.22 -0.91 -12.67
N MET A 665 -32.90 -0.93 -12.58
CA MET A 665 -32.08 0.26 -12.34
C MET A 665 -31.16 0.49 -13.52
N LYS A 666 -31.06 1.75 -13.97
CA LYS A 666 -30.18 2.21 -15.05
C LYS A 666 -29.33 3.38 -14.56
N MET A 667 -28.05 3.38 -14.92
CA MET A 667 -27.11 4.46 -14.64
C MET A 667 -26.33 4.80 -15.90
N ASP A 668 -26.32 6.08 -16.26
CA ASP A 668 -25.59 6.64 -17.40
C ASP A 668 -24.58 7.68 -16.89
N VAL A 669 -23.34 7.62 -17.39
CA VAL A 669 -22.30 8.60 -17.07
C VAL A 669 -21.69 9.14 -18.36
N GLN A 670 -21.96 10.40 -18.64
CA GLN A 670 -21.46 11.11 -19.81
C GLN A 670 -20.40 12.12 -19.39
N ILE A 671 -19.24 12.07 -20.05
CA ILE A 671 -18.17 13.06 -19.87
C ILE A 671 -18.38 14.16 -20.91
N GLU A 672 -18.76 15.35 -20.45
CA GLU A 672 -19.05 16.51 -21.28
C GLU A 672 -17.98 17.58 -21.03
N GLY A 673 -16.90 17.53 -21.82
CA GLY A 673 -15.77 18.47 -21.67
C GLY A 673 -15.02 18.30 -20.34
N ASP A 674 -15.16 19.29 -19.46
CA ASP A 674 -14.54 19.34 -18.14
C ASP A 674 -15.39 18.79 -17.00
N LYS A 675 -16.66 18.41 -17.27
CA LYS A 675 -17.60 17.88 -16.29
C LYS A 675 -18.12 16.49 -16.63
N ALA A 676 -18.80 15.86 -15.67
CA ALA A 676 -19.60 14.65 -15.89
C ALA A 676 -21.06 14.92 -15.57
N ILE A 677 -21.95 14.40 -16.40
CA ILE A 677 -23.38 14.31 -16.12
C ILE A 677 -23.70 12.86 -15.79
N ILE A 678 -24.21 12.64 -14.58
CA ILE A 678 -24.52 11.32 -14.03
C ILE A 678 -26.03 11.22 -13.89
N ARG A 679 -26.64 10.25 -14.56
CA ARG A 679 -28.09 10.06 -14.57
C ARG A 679 -28.44 8.68 -14.06
N GLY A 680 -29.46 8.62 -13.20
CA GLY A 680 -29.95 7.40 -12.58
C GLY A 680 -31.46 7.28 -12.73
N LYS A 681 -31.94 6.09 -13.05
CA LYS A 681 -33.37 5.79 -13.16
C LYS A 681 -33.68 4.44 -12.52
N VAL A 682 -34.80 4.38 -11.80
CA VAL A 682 -35.29 3.15 -11.16
C VAL A 682 -36.80 3.05 -11.31
N TRP A 683 -37.29 1.88 -11.71
CA TRP A 683 -38.72 1.60 -11.87
C TRP A 683 -39.03 0.11 -11.61
N PRO A 684 -40.26 -0.27 -11.27
CA PRO A 684 -40.64 -1.69 -11.16
C PRO A 684 -40.36 -2.41 -12.48
N ARG A 685 -39.73 -3.59 -12.43
CA ARG A 685 -39.19 -4.28 -13.62
C ARG A 685 -40.25 -4.51 -14.71
N ASP A 686 -41.47 -4.83 -14.30
CA ASP A 686 -42.55 -5.22 -15.22
C ASP A 686 -43.37 -4.01 -15.73
N GLU A 687 -42.92 -2.78 -15.43
CA GLU A 687 -43.48 -1.53 -15.94
C GLU A 687 -42.62 -0.95 -17.08
N ALA A 688 -43.23 -0.06 -17.88
CA ALA A 688 -42.51 0.64 -18.94
C ALA A 688 -41.44 1.57 -18.35
N GLU A 689 -40.28 1.64 -19.01
CA GLU A 689 -39.22 2.58 -18.61
C GLU A 689 -39.76 4.01 -18.60
N PRO A 690 -39.65 4.75 -17.47
CA PRO A 690 -40.06 6.14 -17.41
C PRO A 690 -39.27 7.01 -18.39
N ALA A 691 -39.89 8.02 -18.99
CA ALA A 691 -39.16 8.97 -19.84
C ALA A 691 -38.11 9.76 -19.04
N GLU A 692 -38.52 10.27 -17.88
CA GLU A 692 -37.70 11.11 -17.00
C GLU A 692 -36.69 10.32 -16.16
N TRP A 693 -35.53 10.92 -15.89
CA TRP A 693 -34.56 10.38 -14.95
C TRP A 693 -35.03 10.56 -13.51
N SER A 694 -34.90 9.50 -12.69
CA SER A 694 -35.24 9.58 -11.26
C SER A 694 -34.30 10.52 -10.50
N ILE A 695 -33.04 10.63 -10.95
CA ILE A 695 -32.02 11.51 -10.40
C ILE A 695 -30.98 11.88 -11.47
N GLU A 696 -30.51 13.12 -11.45
CA GLU A 696 -29.43 13.61 -12.31
C GLU A 696 -28.47 14.48 -11.48
N ALA A 697 -27.16 14.21 -11.53
CA ALA A 697 -26.12 14.95 -10.85
C ALA A 697 -25.06 15.45 -11.83
N GLU A 698 -24.47 16.59 -11.52
CA GLU A 698 -23.33 17.15 -12.25
C GLU A 698 -22.09 17.10 -11.35
N ASP A 699 -20.97 16.62 -11.88
CA ASP A 699 -19.66 16.68 -11.23
C ASP A 699 -18.71 17.56 -12.06
N PRO A 700 -18.38 18.78 -11.60
CA PRO A 700 -17.45 19.67 -12.31
C PRO A 700 -15.99 19.21 -12.18
N LEU A 701 -15.69 18.16 -11.40
CA LEU A 701 -14.37 17.57 -11.27
C LEU A 701 -14.47 16.05 -11.52
N PRO A 702 -14.72 15.62 -12.76
CA PRO A 702 -15.27 14.31 -13.05
C PRO A 702 -14.29 13.16 -12.85
N ASN A 703 -14.81 12.02 -12.41
CA ASN A 703 -14.15 10.74 -12.65
C ASN A 703 -14.33 10.37 -14.12
N ARG A 704 -13.23 10.47 -14.87
CA ARG A 704 -13.26 10.30 -16.33
C ARG A 704 -13.32 8.84 -16.79
N THR A 705 -12.90 7.90 -15.96
CA THR A 705 -12.91 6.46 -16.27
C THR A 705 -13.30 5.63 -15.05
N GLY A 706 -13.70 4.39 -15.27
CA GLY A 706 -13.95 3.40 -14.24
C GLY A 706 -14.59 2.14 -14.78
N SER A 707 -14.42 1.03 -14.07
CA SER A 707 -15.10 -0.23 -14.39
C SER A 707 -16.59 -0.15 -14.08
N PRO A 708 -17.46 -0.76 -14.91
CA PRO A 708 -18.82 -1.10 -14.50
C PRO A 708 -18.77 -2.07 -13.31
N GLY A 709 -19.75 -1.95 -12.42
CA GLY A 709 -19.80 -2.74 -11.20
C GLY A 709 -21.18 -2.78 -10.55
N LEU A 710 -21.32 -3.68 -9.58
CA LEU A 710 -22.49 -3.74 -8.69
C LEU A 710 -22.08 -3.32 -7.28
N TYR A 711 -22.97 -2.60 -6.61
CA TYR A 711 -22.85 -2.20 -5.22
C TYR A 711 -23.91 -2.89 -4.36
N GLY A 712 -23.51 -3.46 -3.23
CA GLY A 712 -24.46 -4.00 -2.26
C GLY A 712 -24.02 -3.86 -0.81
N TYR A 713 -24.82 -3.19 0.01
CA TYR A 713 -24.81 -3.30 1.47
C TYR A 713 -25.92 -4.25 1.89
N SER A 714 -25.56 -5.49 2.23
CA SER A 714 -26.52 -6.60 2.33
C SER A 714 -26.70 -7.12 3.77
N PRO A 715 -27.34 -6.40 4.71
CA PRO A 715 -27.77 -6.97 5.99
C PRO A 715 -28.94 -7.98 5.80
N ALA A 716 -29.60 -7.93 4.64
CA ALA A 716 -30.46 -8.95 4.07
C ALA A 716 -30.00 -9.28 2.63
N GLU A 717 -30.59 -10.27 1.99
CA GLU A 717 -30.18 -10.71 0.64
C GLU A 717 -30.51 -9.67 -0.43
N ILE A 718 -29.61 -9.52 -1.40
CA ILE A 718 -29.82 -8.76 -2.63
C ILE A 718 -29.66 -9.72 -3.81
N TYR A 719 -30.49 -9.56 -4.83
CA TYR A 719 -30.49 -10.35 -6.05
C TYR A 719 -30.26 -9.39 -7.23
N TYR A 720 -29.49 -9.85 -8.22
CA TYR A 720 -29.21 -9.14 -9.46
C TYR A 720 -29.47 -10.06 -10.63
N ASP A 721 -30.06 -9.52 -11.68
CA ASP A 721 -30.40 -10.22 -12.91
C ASP A 721 -30.36 -9.26 -14.12
N ASN A 722 -30.38 -9.81 -15.34
CA ASN A 722 -30.47 -9.07 -16.60
C ASN A 722 -29.51 -7.87 -16.69
N LEU A 723 -28.27 -8.07 -16.29
CA LEU A 723 -27.22 -7.06 -16.34
C LEU A 723 -26.92 -6.70 -17.80
N LYS A 724 -26.76 -5.42 -18.09
CA LYS A 724 -26.40 -4.88 -19.41
C LYS A 724 -25.44 -3.71 -19.28
N VAL A 725 -24.46 -3.64 -20.18
CA VAL A 725 -23.56 -2.50 -20.39
C VAL A 725 -23.48 -2.19 -21.88
N TRP A 726 -23.58 -0.92 -22.27
CA TRP A 726 -23.48 -0.48 -23.66
C TRP A 726 -23.02 0.96 -23.79
#